data_AF-A0A564VYC2-F1
#
_entry.id   AF-A0A564VYC2-F1
#
_cell.length_a   1.000
_cell.length_b   1.000
_cell.length_c   1.000
_cell.angle_alpha   90.00
_cell.angle_beta   90.00
_cell.angle_gamma   90.00
#
_symmetry.space_group_name_H-M   'P 1'
#
loop_
_entity.id
_entity.type
_entity.pdbx_description
1 polymer ?
#
loop_
_entity_poly.entity_id
_entity_poly.type
_entity_poly.pdbx_seq_one_letter_code
_entity_poly.pdbx_strand_id
1 'polypeptide(L)'
;MKNKKKNRSSYSLSAELKNALKYLLIWGMILIFSAYLLSDSEILGNVKQQARPDTWSMIGAGGSFEEEFTCKTNRLSGVELFLSTESASVAGTFQITLYQNEREIQSWQASRLTISSGDTTYFRLDQKLTECKGQKFRIVLDGAKGDTGVAAGLVSQKDDTQTLAYRIISRPFPKSLVFLVIGVAAAVMLVIFAFLKRRQLRAEVVFAVVYIFMSICTLAAVPAFNSPDEYSHYLRSYEVSRGYLTSEGNGGNDLFSYGRTFNRGLVPEFSAKDHVSLWDIGENADQRIDREKTQFYGFGNTALYAPTSYLPQAVGIRIADLFTDRPMVLAYAGRIANMLMFGLFFFFAIRLTPVGKNFLVLLGLVPVNIQSANSMSADALALALTVALAAFVLAMRYKQKKVMSRRQLIWMYVLTGFLCLCKVVYMPFCLLLFLIPKERFKSRKNYWFHVACAGAVILILSFGWLVIASRYLCESQPGVDTAAQLVGILKDPAAFILTFVRSLDNFGVTYLTEMIGSNLGWLNIPVCALLAMGYLLILVLQVSGNDDMSGIRLDLPAKGILGGVSLLVFALIFVTLYGQWTAYGYDKILGVQGRYFLPLLFPLILALKPKRFAEGAGGTPWGLFLGAWSIDLCVYATLFVQALCRFA
;
A
#
# COMPACT_ATOMS: atom_id res chain seq x y z
N MET A 1 53.35 47.62 21.53
CA MET A 1 52.64 46.45 20.96
C MET A 1 51.15 46.53 21.33
N LYS A 2 50.28 46.86 20.35
CA LYS A 2 48.82 46.78 20.48
C LYS A 2 48.38 45.41 19.98
N ASN A 3 47.77 44.58 20.83
CA ASN A 3 47.20 43.29 20.41
C ASN A 3 45.67 43.40 20.29
N LYS A 4 45.18 43.44 19.05
CA LYS A 4 43.77 43.43 18.66
C LYS A 4 43.19 42.03 18.95
N LYS A 5 42.29 41.91 19.95
CA LYS A 5 41.39 40.74 20.05
C LYS A 5 40.33 40.85 18.95
N LYS A 6 40.45 40.00 17.92
CA LYS A 6 39.41 39.73 16.91
C LYS A 6 38.19 39.09 17.59
N ASN A 7 37.07 39.81 17.66
CA ASN A 7 35.76 39.21 17.88
C ASN A 7 35.45 38.25 16.71
N ARG A 8 35.28 36.95 17.00
CA ARG A 8 34.62 36.02 16.08
C ARG A 8 33.12 36.33 16.13
N SER A 9 32.61 37.09 15.16
CA SER A 9 31.16 37.16 14.94
C SER A 9 30.70 35.81 14.37
N SER A 10 30.03 34.99 15.18
CA SER A 10 29.24 33.90 14.63
C SER A 10 28.07 34.52 13.86
N TYR A 11 28.14 34.50 12.52
CA TYR A 11 27.00 34.84 11.68
C TYR A 11 25.90 33.80 11.93
N SER A 12 24.97 34.07 12.84
CA SER A 12 23.78 33.25 13.00
C SER A 12 22.79 33.62 11.90
N LEU A 13 22.46 32.68 11.01
CA LEU A 13 21.39 32.91 10.04
C LEU A 13 20.09 33.26 10.79
N SER A 14 19.36 34.27 10.29
CA SER A 14 18.05 34.62 10.83
C SER A 14 17.10 33.41 10.79
N ALA A 15 16.18 33.33 11.75
CA ALA A 15 15.22 32.22 11.82
C ALA A 15 14.37 32.09 10.55
N GLU A 16 14.09 33.21 9.89
CA GLU A 16 13.38 33.26 8.61
C GLU A 16 14.21 32.67 7.48
N LEU A 17 15.50 33.01 7.39
CA LEU A 17 16.40 32.46 6.38
C LEU A 17 16.60 30.95 6.57
N LYS A 18 16.71 30.47 7.82
CA LYS A 18 16.74 29.03 8.13
C LYS A 18 15.47 28.30 7.71
N ASN A 19 14.30 28.91 7.89
CA ASN A 19 13.03 28.34 7.46
C ASN A 19 12.93 28.33 5.93
N ALA A 20 13.30 29.43 5.26
CA ALA A 20 13.30 29.51 3.79
C ALA A 20 14.22 28.45 3.16
N LEU A 21 15.44 28.28 3.69
CA LEU A 21 16.38 27.24 3.28
C LEU A 21 15.80 25.83 3.47
N LYS A 22 15.09 25.56 4.58
CA LYS A 22 14.42 24.27 4.79
C LYS A 22 13.35 23.99 3.74
N TYR A 23 12.47 24.96 3.46
CA TYR A 23 11.44 24.80 2.44
C TYR A 23 12.05 24.60 1.05
N LEU A 24 13.13 25.33 0.74
CA LEU A 24 13.83 25.24 -0.54
C LEU A 24 14.54 23.89 -0.72
N LEU A 25 15.17 23.36 0.33
CA LEU A 25 15.77 22.02 0.31
C LEU A 25 14.73 20.92 0.12
N ILE A 26 13.57 21.04 0.77
CA ILE A 26 12.49 20.07 0.66
C ILE A 26 11.85 20.12 -0.73
N TRP A 27 11.60 21.32 -1.26
CA TRP A 27 11.17 21.48 -2.65
C TRP A 27 12.19 20.93 -3.65
N GLY A 28 13.46 21.25 -3.43
CA GLY A 28 14.57 20.74 -4.24
C GLY A 28 14.60 19.21 -4.24
N MET A 29 14.46 18.58 -3.07
CA MET A 29 14.41 17.13 -2.93
C MET A 29 13.22 16.53 -3.69
N ILE A 30 12.01 17.07 -3.52
CA ILE A 30 10.81 16.57 -4.21
C ILE A 30 10.97 16.70 -5.73
N LEU A 31 11.47 17.84 -6.22
CA LEU A 31 11.69 18.06 -7.65
C LEU A 31 12.78 17.17 -8.23
N ILE A 32 13.93 17.05 -7.56
CA ILE A 32 15.03 16.18 -7.99
C ILE A 32 14.57 14.72 -8.00
N PHE A 33 13.85 14.28 -6.97
CA PHE A 33 13.33 12.92 -6.90
C PHE A 33 12.28 12.65 -7.97
N SER A 34 11.36 13.60 -8.19
CA SER A 34 10.39 13.51 -9.30
C SER A 34 11.09 13.46 -10.66
N ALA A 35 12.19 14.20 -10.81
CA ALA A 35 12.97 14.19 -12.05
C ALA A 35 13.73 12.90 -12.26
N TYR A 36 14.31 12.35 -11.20
CA TYR A 36 14.91 11.03 -11.21
C TYR A 36 13.87 9.96 -11.59
N LEU A 37 12.71 9.92 -10.92
CA LEU A 37 11.63 8.98 -11.24
C LEU A 37 11.18 9.07 -12.69
N LEU A 38 11.03 10.28 -13.22
CA LEU A 38 10.58 10.48 -14.61
C LEU A 38 11.69 10.24 -15.63
N SER A 39 12.96 10.36 -15.25
CA SER A 39 14.09 9.95 -16.08
C SER A 39 14.16 8.43 -16.19
N ASP A 40 13.95 7.74 -15.07
CA ASP A 40 14.02 6.28 -14.95
C ASP A 40 12.76 5.58 -15.48
N SER A 41 11.60 6.25 -15.41
CA SER A 41 10.37 5.69 -15.95
C SER A 41 10.47 5.50 -17.46
N GLU A 42 10.16 4.29 -17.93
CA GLU A 42 9.80 3.96 -19.31
C GLU A 42 8.82 5.00 -19.89
N ILE A 43 8.56 4.97 -21.20
CA ILE A 43 7.62 5.93 -21.75
C ILE A 43 6.23 5.77 -21.14
N LEU A 44 5.82 6.81 -20.42
CA LEU A 44 4.47 6.96 -19.90
C LEU A 44 3.50 6.93 -21.07
N GLY A 45 2.54 6.02 -21.03
CA GLY A 45 1.56 5.93 -22.10
C GLY A 45 0.73 4.65 -22.08
N ASN A 46 -0.29 4.64 -22.94
CA ASN A 46 -1.16 3.49 -23.11
C ASN A 46 -0.52 2.48 -24.08
N VAL A 47 0.07 1.44 -23.49
CA VAL A 47 0.62 0.27 -24.17
C VAL A 47 -0.50 -0.76 -24.32
N LYS A 48 -0.94 -1.03 -25.55
CA LYS A 48 -2.03 -1.99 -25.80
C LYS A 48 -1.56 -3.32 -26.37
N GLN A 49 -0.30 -3.39 -26.77
CA GLN A 49 0.27 -4.54 -27.45
C GLN A 49 1.77 -4.55 -27.20
N GLN A 50 2.26 -5.68 -26.71
CA GLN A 50 3.67 -5.91 -26.44
C GLN A 50 4.03 -7.38 -26.69
N ALA A 51 5.29 -7.61 -27.02
CA ALA A 51 5.97 -8.91 -27.00
C ALA A 51 7.27 -8.69 -26.21
N ARG A 52 7.42 -9.38 -25.08
CA ARG A 52 8.61 -9.26 -24.22
C ARG A 52 9.69 -10.25 -24.68
N PRO A 53 10.98 -9.90 -24.52
CA PRO A 53 12.06 -10.76 -24.96
C PRO A 53 12.21 -12.00 -24.06
N ASP A 54 12.48 -13.15 -24.67
CA ASP A 54 12.91 -14.39 -24.01
C ASP A 54 14.44 -14.54 -24.07
N THR A 55 15.07 -13.93 -25.09
CA THR A 55 16.50 -14.01 -25.37
C THR A 55 17.03 -12.67 -25.87
N TRP A 56 18.35 -12.50 -25.88
CA TRP A 56 19.03 -11.29 -26.35
C TRP A 56 20.09 -11.67 -27.38
N SER A 57 20.21 -10.90 -28.46
CA SER A 57 21.21 -11.12 -29.51
C SER A 57 21.90 -9.81 -29.91
N MET A 58 23.22 -9.86 -30.05
CA MET A 58 24.01 -8.68 -30.44
C MET A 58 23.67 -8.24 -31.88
N ILE A 59 23.49 -6.94 -32.07
CA ILE A 59 23.26 -6.34 -33.39
C ILE A 59 24.62 -6.22 -34.10
N GLY A 60 25.03 -7.29 -34.77
CA GLY A 60 26.30 -7.37 -35.52
C GLY A 60 26.14 -7.06 -37.02
N ALA A 61 27.27 -6.85 -37.70
CA ALA A 61 27.29 -6.60 -39.14
C ALA A 61 26.65 -7.76 -39.93
N GLY A 62 25.58 -7.47 -40.67
CA GLY A 62 24.78 -8.46 -41.42
C GLY A 62 23.62 -9.08 -40.65
N GLY A 63 23.45 -8.76 -39.36
CA GLY A 63 22.26 -9.15 -38.60
C GLY A 63 21.05 -8.31 -39.01
N SER A 64 19.93 -8.98 -39.29
CA SER A 64 18.63 -8.37 -39.54
C SER A 64 17.59 -9.08 -38.70
N PHE A 65 16.79 -8.31 -37.95
CA PHE A 65 15.69 -8.82 -37.16
C PHE A 65 14.41 -8.12 -37.58
N GLU A 66 13.33 -8.89 -37.77
CA GLU A 66 12.04 -8.32 -38.11
C GLU A 66 10.92 -8.91 -37.27
N GLU A 67 9.80 -8.18 -37.22
CA GLU A 67 8.56 -8.65 -36.63
C GLU A 67 7.38 -8.03 -37.37
N GLU A 68 6.38 -8.85 -37.72
CA GLU A 68 5.12 -8.41 -38.31
C GLU A 68 3.99 -8.53 -37.28
N PHE A 69 3.23 -7.45 -37.11
CA PHE A 69 2.11 -7.44 -36.18
C PHE A 69 0.85 -6.79 -36.75
N THR A 70 -0.30 -7.28 -36.30
CA THR A 70 -1.59 -6.62 -36.54
C THR A 70 -1.86 -5.63 -35.42
N CYS A 71 -2.00 -4.35 -35.74
CA CYS A 71 -2.16 -3.30 -34.74
C CYS A 71 -3.53 -3.41 -34.05
N LYS A 72 -3.55 -3.52 -32.72
CA LYS A 72 -4.78 -3.61 -31.92
C LYS A 72 -5.40 -2.24 -31.58
N THR A 73 -4.83 -1.15 -32.07
CA THR A 73 -5.18 0.21 -31.64
C THR A 73 -5.53 1.12 -32.82
N ASN A 74 -6.46 2.06 -32.64
CA ASN A 74 -6.82 3.03 -33.68
C ASN A 74 -5.79 4.15 -33.87
N ARG A 75 -4.75 4.23 -33.02
CA ARG A 75 -3.75 5.29 -33.06
C ARG A 75 -2.37 4.74 -32.72
N LEU A 76 -1.39 4.97 -33.59
CA LEU A 76 0.00 4.61 -33.38
C LEU A 76 0.85 5.89 -33.30
N SER A 77 1.53 6.10 -32.17
CA SER A 77 2.40 7.27 -31.96
C SER A 77 3.89 6.95 -32.11
N GLY A 78 4.25 5.67 -32.06
CA GLY A 78 5.62 5.19 -32.14
C GLY A 78 5.73 3.73 -31.70
N VAL A 79 6.94 3.19 -31.81
CA VAL A 79 7.29 1.82 -31.45
C VAL A 79 8.43 1.86 -30.44
N GLU A 80 8.33 1.04 -29.41
CA GLU A 80 9.39 0.87 -28.42
C GLU A 80 10.00 -0.53 -28.58
N LEU A 81 11.32 -0.61 -28.64
CA LEU A 81 12.08 -1.85 -28.85
C LEU A 81 12.92 -2.17 -27.62
N PHE A 82 13.05 -3.46 -27.29
CA PHE A 82 13.91 -3.91 -26.21
C PHE A 82 15.35 -3.94 -26.68
N LEU A 83 16.15 -2.94 -26.27
CA LEU A 83 17.53 -2.75 -26.71
C LEU A 83 18.42 -2.56 -25.48
N SER A 84 19.39 -3.46 -25.29
CA SER A 84 20.31 -3.46 -24.14
C SER A 84 21.71 -3.02 -24.55
N THR A 85 22.36 -2.25 -23.69
CA THR A 85 23.69 -1.69 -23.94
C THR A 85 24.80 -2.59 -23.41
N GLU A 86 25.16 -3.66 -24.12
CA GLU A 86 26.06 -4.74 -23.67
C GLU A 86 27.58 -4.40 -23.70
N SER A 87 28.08 -3.58 -24.63
CA SER A 87 29.53 -3.30 -24.76
C SER A 87 29.86 -1.81 -24.81
N ALA A 88 30.99 -1.37 -24.24
CA ALA A 88 31.38 0.05 -24.25
C ALA A 88 31.69 0.63 -25.66
N SER A 89 31.57 -0.16 -26.73
CA SER A 89 31.77 0.32 -28.10
C SER A 89 30.67 1.30 -28.52
N VAL A 90 31.07 2.45 -29.07
CA VAL A 90 30.16 3.52 -29.53
C VAL A 90 30.29 3.74 -31.05
N ALA A 91 31.11 2.94 -31.73
CA ALA A 91 31.49 3.18 -33.12
C ALA A 91 30.44 2.69 -34.13
N GLY A 92 29.61 1.71 -33.76
CA GLY A 92 28.62 1.13 -34.66
C GLY A 92 27.27 1.84 -34.70
N THR A 93 26.60 1.76 -35.85
CA THR A 93 25.24 2.28 -36.07
C THR A 93 24.38 1.22 -36.73
N PHE A 94 23.06 1.31 -36.56
CA PHE A 94 22.07 0.44 -37.19
C PHE A 94 20.82 1.25 -37.54
N GLN A 95 19.95 0.69 -38.37
CA GLN A 95 18.69 1.30 -38.78
C GLN A 95 17.50 0.52 -38.25
N ILE A 96 16.44 1.25 -37.93
CA ILE A 96 15.14 0.70 -37.57
C ILE A 96 14.13 1.33 -38.49
N THR A 97 13.33 0.52 -39.18
CA THR A 97 12.36 0.99 -40.15
C THR A 97 10.99 0.39 -39.86
N LEU A 98 9.97 1.25 -39.80
CA LEU A 98 8.59 0.84 -39.66
C LEU A 98 7.89 0.86 -41.03
N TYR A 99 7.33 -0.26 -41.40
CA TYR A 99 6.52 -0.45 -42.59
C TYR A 99 5.05 -0.65 -42.23
N GLN A 100 4.17 -0.19 -43.10
CA GLN A 100 2.76 -0.53 -43.11
C GLN A 100 2.47 -1.28 -44.41
N ASN A 101 2.15 -2.57 -44.32
CA ASN A 101 2.24 -3.49 -45.45
C ASN A 101 3.66 -3.42 -46.08
N GLU A 102 3.80 -2.94 -47.32
CA GLU A 102 5.09 -2.77 -48.02
C GLU A 102 5.57 -1.31 -48.09
N ARG A 103 4.81 -0.36 -47.53
CA ARG A 103 5.17 1.06 -47.60
C ARG A 103 5.98 1.44 -46.37
N GLU A 104 7.17 1.98 -46.59
CA GLU A 104 7.96 2.62 -45.53
C GLU A 104 7.20 3.83 -44.97
N ILE A 105 7.00 3.84 -43.65
CA ILE A 105 6.40 4.95 -42.92
C ILE A 105 7.47 5.90 -42.42
N GLN A 106 8.46 5.36 -41.71
CA GLN A 106 9.54 6.12 -41.11
C GLN A 106 10.72 5.19 -40.79
N SER A 107 11.93 5.72 -40.96
CA SER A 107 13.19 5.06 -40.57
C SER A 107 13.96 5.93 -39.57
N TRP A 108 14.61 5.28 -38.61
CA TRP A 108 15.44 5.89 -37.58
C TRP A 108 16.84 5.28 -37.62
N GLN A 109 17.86 6.14 -37.68
CA GLN A 109 19.24 5.71 -37.48
C GLN A 109 19.58 5.79 -35.99
N ALA A 110 20.05 4.67 -35.43
CA ALA A 110 20.38 4.53 -34.02
C ALA A 110 21.84 4.10 -33.82
N SER A 111 22.38 4.42 -32.65
CA SER A 111 23.68 3.98 -32.14
C SER A 111 23.58 3.80 -30.63
N ARG A 112 24.62 3.25 -29.99
CA ARG A 112 24.66 3.12 -28.53
C ARG A 112 24.31 4.43 -27.78
N LEU A 113 24.65 5.60 -28.34
CA LEU A 113 24.36 6.91 -27.72
C LEU A 113 22.88 7.30 -27.76
N THR A 114 22.12 6.74 -28.71
CA THR A 114 20.69 7.01 -28.85
C THR A 114 19.83 6.00 -28.09
N ILE A 115 20.43 4.92 -27.59
CA ILE A 115 19.76 3.89 -26.80
C ILE A 115 19.71 4.33 -25.34
N SER A 116 18.52 4.27 -24.73
CA SER A 116 18.37 4.56 -23.30
C SER A 116 19.09 3.50 -22.47
N SER A 117 19.59 3.88 -21.31
CA SER A 117 20.20 2.95 -20.34
C SER A 117 19.20 2.01 -19.65
N GLY A 118 17.94 2.00 -20.08
CA GLY A 118 16.90 1.09 -19.61
C GLY A 118 16.62 0.00 -20.64
N ASP A 119 15.81 -1.00 -20.27
CA ASP A 119 15.59 -2.21 -21.08
C ASP A 119 14.88 -1.98 -22.43
N THR A 120 14.41 -0.75 -22.70
CA THR A 120 13.69 -0.38 -23.92
C THR A 120 14.11 0.99 -24.46
N THR A 121 13.94 1.21 -25.78
CA THR A 121 14.14 2.51 -26.46
C THR A 121 12.95 2.82 -27.36
N TYR A 122 12.44 4.06 -27.29
CA TYR A 122 11.29 4.50 -28.07
C TYR A 122 11.65 5.26 -29.33
N PHE A 123 11.06 4.82 -30.42
CA PHE A 123 11.13 5.43 -31.74
C PHE A 123 9.80 6.12 -32.05
N ARG A 124 9.81 7.45 -31.89
CA ARG A 124 8.64 8.30 -32.09
C ARG A 124 8.36 8.49 -33.59
N LEU A 125 7.10 8.35 -33.98
CA LEU A 125 6.65 8.77 -35.31
C LEU A 125 6.46 10.29 -35.38
N ASP A 126 6.91 10.88 -36.48
CA ASP A 126 6.79 12.32 -36.74
C ASP A 126 5.31 12.71 -36.91
N GLN A 127 4.55 11.86 -37.62
CA GLN A 127 3.10 11.96 -37.74
C GLN A 127 2.42 10.77 -37.07
N LYS A 128 1.46 11.06 -36.17
CA LYS A 128 0.66 10.03 -35.51
C LYS A 128 -0.27 9.39 -36.53
N LEU A 129 -0.18 8.07 -36.69
CA LEU A 129 -1.09 7.33 -37.56
C LEU A 129 -2.45 7.14 -36.87
N THR A 130 -3.52 7.24 -37.65
CA THR A 130 -4.91 6.99 -37.23
C THR A 130 -5.50 5.82 -38.01
N GLU A 131 -6.54 5.20 -37.46
CA GLU A 131 -7.25 4.05 -38.07
C GLU A 131 -6.37 2.79 -38.24
N CYS A 132 -5.33 2.66 -37.42
CA CYS A 132 -4.40 1.53 -37.50
C CYS A 132 -5.01 0.18 -37.09
N LYS A 133 -6.19 0.14 -36.46
CA LYS A 133 -6.71 -1.08 -35.85
C LYS A 133 -7.05 -2.12 -36.93
N GLY A 134 -6.48 -3.30 -36.80
CA GLY A 134 -6.62 -4.38 -37.77
C GLY A 134 -5.68 -4.30 -38.97
N GLN A 135 -4.85 -3.25 -39.07
CA GLN A 135 -3.85 -3.12 -40.13
C GLN A 135 -2.54 -3.80 -39.73
N LYS A 136 -1.80 -4.29 -40.73
CA LYS A 136 -0.51 -4.97 -40.57
C LYS A 136 0.65 -3.98 -40.64
N PHE A 137 1.58 -4.12 -39.71
CA PHE A 137 2.81 -3.35 -39.63
C PHE A 137 3.99 -4.31 -39.50
N ARG A 138 5.13 -3.93 -40.07
CA ARG A 138 6.38 -4.67 -39.97
C ARG A 138 7.48 -3.74 -39.45
N ILE A 139 8.17 -4.17 -38.40
CA ILE A 139 9.35 -3.49 -37.88
C ILE A 139 10.57 -4.26 -38.38
N VAL A 140 11.53 -3.56 -38.97
CA VAL A 140 12.80 -4.15 -39.42
C VAL A 140 13.94 -3.42 -38.71
N LEU A 141 14.83 -4.17 -38.09
CA LEU A 141 16.09 -3.69 -37.53
C LEU A 141 17.22 -4.30 -38.37
N ASP A 142 17.95 -3.47 -39.11
CA ASP A 142 18.97 -3.91 -40.05
C ASP A 142 20.11 -2.87 -40.18
N GLY A 143 20.93 -3.03 -41.22
CA GLY A 143 21.92 -2.01 -41.61
C GLY A 143 23.04 -1.79 -40.60
N ALA A 144 23.28 -2.75 -39.72
CA ALA A 144 24.31 -2.69 -38.69
C ALA A 144 25.71 -2.56 -39.32
N LYS A 145 26.44 -1.51 -38.95
CA LYS A 145 27.80 -1.22 -39.39
C LYS A 145 28.71 -1.11 -38.17
N GLY A 146 29.82 -1.85 -38.16
CA GLY A 146 30.76 -1.89 -37.03
C GLY A 146 30.23 -2.61 -35.81
N ASP A 147 30.94 -2.53 -34.68
CA ASP A 147 30.46 -3.03 -33.39
C ASP A 147 29.50 -2.01 -32.77
N THR A 148 28.21 -2.33 -32.81
CA THR A 148 27.14 -1.47 -32.29
C THR A 148 27.15 -1.39 -30.77
N GLY A 149 27.69 -2.40 -30.08
CA GLY A 149 27.61 -2.52 -28.62
C GLY A 149 26.20 -2.58 -28.05
N VAL A 150 25.21 -2.94 -28.87
CA VAL A 150 23.79 -3.04 -28.50
C VAL A 150 23.26 -4.44 -28.84
N ALA A 151 22.49 -5.03 -27.92
CA ALA A 151 21.74 -6.26 -28.14
C ALA A 151 20.24 -5.97 -28.32
N ALA A 152 19.61 -6.65 -29.27
CA ALA A 152 18.16 -6.66 -29.44
C ALA A 152 17.54 -7.80 -28.63
N GLY A 153 16.45 -7.49 -27.92
CA GLY A 153 15.60 -8.49 -27.30
C GLY A 153 14.76 -9.22 -28.35
N LEU A 154 14.69 -10.54 -28.24
CA LEU A 154 14.03 -11.42 -29.19
C LEU A 154 13.03 -12.35 -28.49
N VAL A 155 11.92 -12.63 -29.16
CA VAL A 155 10.90 -13.59 -28.75
C VAL A 155 11.08 -14.87 -29.56
N SER A 156 11.17 -16.01 -28.87
CA SER A 156 11.28 -17.31 -29.53
C SER A 156 9.88 -17.80 -29.93
N GLN A 157 9.66 -18.00 -31.22
CA GLN A 157 8.41 -18.57 -31.71
C GLN A 157 8.45 -20.11 -31.62
N LYS A 158 7.26 -20.73 -31.70
CA LYS A 158 7.11 -22.21 -31.64
C LYS A 158 7.84 -22.96 -32.74
N ASP A 159 8.19 -22.27 -33.83
CA ASP A 159 8.85 -22.82 -35.01
C ASP A 159 10.39 -22.57 -34.99
N ASP A 160 10.98 -22.30 -33.81
CA ASP A 160 12.39 -21.92 -33.60
C ASP A 160 12.84 -20.62 -34.31
N THR A 161 11.91 -19.85 -34.88
CA THR A 161 12.19 -18.53 -35.44
C THR A 161 12.26 -17.47 -34.34
N GLN A 162 13.23 -16.55 -34.45
CA GLN A 162 13.38 -15.44 -33.52
C GLN A 162 12.81 -14.16 -34.15
N THR A 163 11.94 -13.50 -33.41
CA THR A 163 11.30 -12.25 -33.84
C THR A 163 11.62 -11.13 -32.87
N LEU A 164 11.57 -9.89 -33.36
CA LEU A 164 11.92 -8.73 -32.56
C LEU A 164 10.92 -8.51 -31.41
N ALA A 165 11.40 -8.38 -30.18
CA ALA A 165 10.56 -7.95 -29.06
C ALA A 165 10.22 -6.46 -29.21
N TYR A 166 8.94 -6.12 -29.09
CA TYR A 166 8.45 -4.76 -29.32
C TYR A 166 7.31 -4.38 -28.39
N ARG A 167 7.03 -3.09 -28.33
CA ARG A 167 5.91 -2.51 -27.61
C ARG A 167 5.31 -1.36 -28.40
N ILE A 168 3.97 -1.36 -28.51
CA ILE A 168 3.23 -0.31 -29.21
C ILE A 168 2.75 0.74 -28.22
N ILE A 169 3.15 1.99 -28.46
CA ILE A 169 2.67 3.14 -27.68
C ILE A 169 1.60 3.87 -28.49
N SER A 170 0.35 3.72 -28.03
CA SER A 170 -0.81 4.31 -28.70
C SER A 170 -1.00 5.79 -28.34
N ARG A 171 -0.75 6.14 -27.07
CA ARG A 171 -0.89 7.49 -26.53
C ARG A 171 0.25 7.78 -25.53
N PRO A 172 1.32 8.47 -25.93
CA PRO A 172 2.34 8.91 -24.99
C PRO A 172 1.75 9.99 -24.08
N PHE A 173 2.00 9.87 -22.78
CA PHE A 173 1.62 10.83 -21.77
C PHE A 173 2.81 11.78 -21.53
N PRO A 174 2.64 13.10 -21.67
CA PRO A 174 3.76 14.02 -21.57
C PRO A 174 4.32 14.05 -20.14
N LYS A 175 5.61 13.69 -19.97
CA LYS A 175 6.31 13.75 -18.69
C LYS A 175 6.22 15.15 -18.04
N SER A 176 6.20 16.22 -18.84
CA SER A 176 6.02 17.60 -18.37
C SER A 176 4.68 17.84 -17.66
N LEU A 177 3.60 17.18 -18.07
CA LEU A 177 2.31 17.27 -17.39
C LEU A 177 2.34 16.53 -16.05
N VAL A 178 3.05 15.40 -15.97
CA VAL A 178 3.22 14.67 -14.70
C VAL A 178 4.03 15.50 -13.71
N PHE A 179 5.13 16.11 -14.16
CA PHE A 179 5.88 17.08 -13.34
C PHE A 179 5.01 18.24 -12.87
N LEU A 180 4.16 18.79 -13.76
CA LEU A 180 3.25 19.87 -13.39
C LEU A 180 2.26 19.42 -12.31
N VAL A 181 1.67 18.24 -12.43
CA VAL A 181 0.73 17.69 -11.44
C VAL A 181 1.42 17.49 -10.09
N ILE A 182 2.62 16.89 -10.07
CA ILE A 182 3.38 16.70 -8.83
C ILE A 182 3.80 18.04 -8.22
N GLY A 183 4.25 18.99 -9.05
CA GLY A 183 4.64 20.33 -8.62
C GLY A 183 3.46 21.13 -8.04
N VAL A 184 2.27 21.03 -8.65
CA VAL A 184 1.05 21.63 -8.11
C VAL A 184 0.67 20.98 -6.78
N ALA A 185 0.72 19.65 -6.67
CA ALA A 185 0.48 18.95 -5.41
C ALA A 185 1.46 19.37 -4.32
N ALA A 186 2.76 19.53 -4.63
CA ALA A 186 3.78 20.02 -3.72
C ALA A 186 3.53 21.48 -3.28
N ALA A 187 3.12 22.35 -4.20
CA ALA A 187 2.77 23.74 -3.90
C ALA A 187 1.56 23.80 -2.95
N VAL A 188 0.49 23.05 -3.24
CA VAL A 188 -0.70 22.95 -2.39
C VAL A 188 -0.33 22.41 -1.01
N MET A 189 0.47 21.34 -0.95
CA MET A 189 1.00 20.78 0.28
C MET A 189 1.70 21.86 1.13
N LEU A 190 2.62 22.63 0.54
CA LEU A 190 3.34 23.66 1.28
C LEU A 190 2.46 24.82 1.75
N VAL A 191 1.48 25.23 0.95
CA VAL A 191 0.50 26.26 1.36
C VAL A 191 -0.31 25.77 2.55
N ILE A 192 -0.83 24.54 2.48
CA ILE A 192 -1.56 23.92 3.59
C ILE A 192 -0.66 23.81 4.82
N PHE A 193 0.57 23.30 4.66
CA PHE A 193 1.52 23.16 5.76
C PHE A 193 1.84 24.52 6.43
N ALA A 194 2.11 25.56 5.63
CA ALA A 194 2.36 26.90 6.14
C ALA A 194 1.16 27.45 6.91
N PHE A 195 -0.07 27.20 6.42
CA PHE A 195 -1.30 27.55 7.12
C PHE A 195 -1.46 26.79 8.45
N LEU A 196 -1.30 25.47 8.45
CA LEU A 196 -1.39 24.62 9.65
C LEU A 196 -0.39 25.06 10.72
N LYS A 197 0.87 25.29 10.31
CA LYS A 197 1.95 25.76 11.18
C LYS A 197 1.69 27.16 11.72
N ARG A 198 1.25 28.10 10.87
CA ARG A 198 0.95 29.48 11.30
C ARG A 198 -0.19 29.54 12.30
N ARG A 199 -1.21 28.69 12.12
CA ARG A 199 -2.39 28.60 13.01
C ARG A 199 -2.16 27.75 14.25
N GLN A 200 -1.03 27.04 14.35
CA GLN A 200 -0.71 26.12 15.46
C GLN A 200 -1.87 25.18 15.80
N LEU A 201 -2.46 24.57 14.76
CA LEU A 201 -3.63 23.71 14.94
C LEU A 201 -3.28 22.45 15.75
N ARG A 202 -4.29 21.90 16.43
CA ARG A 202 -4.17 20.67 17.22
C ARG A 202 -3.78 19.48 16.33
N ALA A 203 -3.03 18.54 16.90
CA ALA A 203 -2.54 17.34 16.23
C ALA A 203 -3.64 16.56 15.48
N GLU A 204 -4.84 16.40 16.07
CA GLU A 204 -5.94 15.71 15.40
C GLU A 204 -6.42 16.43 14.12
N VAL A 205 -6.39 17.77 14.11
CA VAL A 205 -6.78 18.57 12.94
C VAL A 205 -5.68 18.53 11.88
N VAL A 206 -4.41 18.59 12.30
CA VAL A 206 -3.27 18.42 11.40
C VAL A 206 -3.34 17.06 10.72
N PHE A 207 -3.57 15.98 11.47
CA PHE A 207 -3.78 14.65 10.91
C PHE A 207 -4.92 14.65 9.89
N ALA A 208 -6.11 15.13 10.25
CA ALA A 208 -7.26 15.08 9.35
C ALA A 208 -7.00 15.81 8.02
N VAL A 209 -6.39 16.99 8.06
CA VAL A 209 -6.10 17.76 6.84
C VAL A 209 -5.07 17.06 5.97
N VAL A 210 -3.95 16.61 6.57
CA VAL A 210 -2.88 15.93 5.82
C VAL A 210 -3.36 14.57 5.30
N TYR A 211 -4.07 13.81 6.12
CA TYR A 211 -4.65 12.52 5.77
C TYR A 211 -5.62 12.63 4.60
N ILE A 212 -6.57 13.56 4.63
CA ILE A 212 -7.53 13.74 3.52
C ILE A 212 -6.82 14.15 2.24
N PHE A 213 -5.86 15.07 2.31
CA PHE A 213 -5.06 15.46 1.15
C PHE A 213 -4.33 14.23 0.56
N MET A 214 -3.59 13.50 1.38
CA MET A 214 -2.83 12.34 0.93
C MET A 214 -3.72 11.21 0.45
N SER A 215 -4.85 10.97 1.10
CA SER A 215 -5.80 9.94 0.68
C SER A 215 -6.44 10.27 -0.67
N ILE A 216 -6.77 11.53 -0.95
CA ILE A 216 -7.24 11.95 -2.29
C ILE A 216 -6.17 11.71 -3.34
N CYS A 217 -4.92 12.10 -3.06
CA CYS A 217 -3.79 11.81 -3.93
C CYS A 217 -3.68 10.29 -4.18
N THR A 218 -3.58 9.47 -3.14
CA THR A 218 -3.43 8.02 -3.26
C THR A 218 -4.64 7.36 -3.95
N LEU A 219 -5.89 7.83 -3.76
CA LEU A 219 -7.06 7.33 -4.52
C LEU A 219 -6.93 7.60 -6.03
N ALA A 220 -6.31 8.72 -6.41
CA ALA A 220 -6.05 9.06 -7.81
C ALA A 220 -4.85 8.29 -8.39
N ALA A 221 -3.86 7.93 -7.57
CA ALA A 221 -2.65 7.24 -8.01
C ALA A 221 -2.69 5.72 -7.91
N VAL A 222 -3.53 5.13 -7.06
CA VAL A 222 -3.62 3.68 -6.91
C VAL A 222 -4.94 3.23 -7.52
N PRO A 223 -4.93 2.65 -8.73
CA PRO A 223 -6.13 2.09 -9.35
C PRO A 223 -6.84 1.10 -8.42
N ALA A 224 -8.16 0.98 -8.58
CA ALA A 224 -8.90 -0.08 -7.91
C ALA A 224 -8.37 -1.45 -8.35
N PHE A 225 -8.37 -2.41 -7.43
CA PHE A 225 -7.84 -3.78 -7.61
C PHE A 225 -6.32 -3.89 -7.69
N ASN A 226 -5.59 -2.83 -7.31
CA ASN A 226 -4.13 -2.82 -7.27
C ASN A 226 -3.58 -2.85 -5.83
N SER A 227 -4.38 -3.25 -4.85
CA SER A 227 -3.95 -3.52 -3.47
C SER A 227 -4.07 -5.02 -3.15
N PRO A 228 -3.33 -5.55 -2.17
CA PRO A 228 -3.31 -6.99 -1.90
C PRO A 228 -4.72 -7.50 -1.60
N ASP A 229 -5.11 -8.57 -2.31
CA ASP A 229 -6.40 -9.25 -2.19
C ASP A 229 -7.63 -8.33 -2.37
N GLU A 230 -7.48 -7.16 -2.99
CA GLU A 230 -8.55 -6.17 -3.12
C GLU A 230 -9.76 -6.70 -3.91
N TYR A 231 -9.51 -7.58 -4.88
CA TYR A 231 -10.54 -8.36 -5.58
C TYR A 231 -11.48 -9.10 -4.62
N SER A 232 -10.93 -9.97 -3.77
CA SER A 232 -11.69 -10.76 -2.81
C SER A 232 -12.37 -9.87 -1.77
N HIS A 233 -11.66 -8.84 -1.29
CA HIS A 233 -12.22 -7.87 -0.36
C HIS A 233 -13.40 -7.09 -0.92
N TYR A 234 -13.36 -6.72 -2.21
CA TYR A 234 -14.49 -6.07 -2.87
C TYR A 234 -15.70 -6.99 -2.94
N LEU A 235 -15.51 -8.25 -3.36
CA LEU A 235 -16.60 -9.23 -3.46
C LEU A 235 -17.24 -9.52 -2.12
N ARG A 236 -16.43 -9.71 -1.06
CA ARG A 236 -16.93 -9.87 0.31
C ARG A 236 -17.64 -8.61 0.82
N SER A 237 -17.15 -7.41 0.48
CA SER A 237 -17.83 -6.16 0.83
C SER A 237 -19.17 -6.01 0.11
N TYR A 238 -19.23 -6.41 -1.17
CA TYR A 238 -20.46 -6.43 -1.96
C TYR A 238 -21.47 -7.44 -1.38
N GLU A 239 -21.01 -8.64 -0.99
CA GLU A 239 -21.82 -9.64 -0.29
C GLU A 239 -22.52 -9.06 0.94
N VAL A 240 -21.75 -8.39 1.81
CA VAL A 240 -22.26 -7.74 3.02
C VAL A 240 -23.21 -6.59 2.67
N SER A 241 -22.94 -5.82 1.62
CA SER A 241 -23.82 -4.74 1.15
C SER A 241 -25.20 -5.22 0.72
N ARG A 242 -25.30 -6.49 0.28
CA ARG A 242 -26.55 -7.15 -0.11
C ARG A 242 -27.25 -7.84 1.08
N GLY A 243 -26.68 -7.76 2.29
CA GLY A 243 -27.26 -8.28 3.52
C GLY A 243 -26.90 -9.73 3.83
N TYR A 244 -25.98 -10.34 3.07
CA TYR A 244 -25.53 -11.70 3.33
C TYR A 244 -24.41 -11.71 4.39
N LEU A 245 -24.56 -12.56 5.41
CA LEU A 245 -23.59 -12.67 6.51
C LEU A 245 -22.52 -13.73 6.27
N THR A 246 -22.86 -14.77 5.50
CA THR A 246 -22.05 -15.97 5.25
C THR A 246 -21.91 -16.23 3.77
N SER A 247 -20.76 -16.73 3.35
CA SER A 247 -20.50 -17.13 1.96
C SER A 247 -20.95 -18.56 1.67
N GLU A 248 -21.20 -18.83 0.41
CA GLU A 248 -21.61 -20.12 -0.17
C GLU A 248 -20.38 -20.94 -0.56
N GLY A 249 -20.56 -22.26 -0.71
CA GLY A 249 -19.55 -23.17 -1.25
C GLY A 249 -20.02 -23.77 -2.56
N ASN A 250 -19.10 -24.03 -3.48
CA ASN A 250 -19.38 -24.70 -4.75
C ASN A 250 -19.04 -26.20 -4.76
N GLY A 251 -18.64 -26.76 -3.61
CA GLY A 251 -18.30 -28.18 -3.44
C GLY A 251 -16.81 -28.53 -3.52
N GLY A 252 -15.93 -27.57 -3.86
CA GLY A 252 -14.48 -27.73 -3.76
C GLY A 252 -13.90 -27.39 -2.38
N ASN A 253 -12.58 -27.54 -2.22
CA ASN A 253 -11.86 -27.27 -0.96
C ASN A 253 -10.70 -26.26 -1.10
N ASP A 254 -10.72 -25.41 -2.14
CA ASP A 254 -9.71 -24.39 -2.40
C ASP A 254 -10.23 -22.96 -2.16
N LEU A 255 -9.36 -21.96 -2.33
CA LEU A 255 -9.70 -20.54 -2.20
C LEU A 255 -10.83 -20.06 -3.12
N PHE A 256 -11.00 -20.69 -4.28
CA PHE A 256 -12.03 -20.34 -5.25
C PHE A 256 -13.33 -21.10 -5.01
N SER A 257 -13.34 -22.04 -4.06
CA SER A 257 -14.48 -22.90 -3.77
C SER A 257 -15.51 -22.23 -2.86
N TYR A 258 -15.09 -21.22 -2.10
CA TYR A 258 -15.94 -20.44 -1.20
C TYR A 258 -16.14 -19.04 -1.74
N GLY A 259 -17.39 -18.59 -1.82
CA GLY A 259 -17.74 -17.36 -2.51
C GLY A 259 -19.24 -17.15 -2.59
N ARG A 260 -19.72 -16.55 -3.67
CA ARG A 260 -21.17 -16.37 -3.90
C ARG A 260 -21.46 -16.14 -5.38
N THR A 261 -22.65 -16.55 -5.81
CA THR A 261 -23.17 -16.21 -7.13
C THR A 261 -23.68 -14.78 -7.17
N PHE A 262 -23.09 -13.95 -8.02
CA PHE A 262 -23.49 -12.57 -8.26
C PHE A 262 -23.73 -12.30 -9.74
N ASN A 263 -24.28 -11.14 -10.05
CA ASN A 263 -24.41 -10.66 -11.42
C ASN A 263 -23.05 -10.59 -12.14
N ARG A 264 -23.05 -10.94 -13.43
CA ARG A 264 -21.83 -10.93 -14.27
C ARG A 264 -21.38 -9.48 -14.49
N GLY A 265 -20.06 -9.29 -14.56
CA GLY A 265 -19.46 -7.97 -14.76
C GLY A 265 -19.37 -7.12 -13.49
N LEU A 266 -19.58 -7.72 -12.31
CA LEU A 266 -19.34 -7.08 -11.01
C LEU A 266 -17.87 -6.69 -10.83
N VAL A 267 -16.97 -7.51 -11.37
CA VAL A 267 -15.55 -7.22 -11.44
C VAL A 267 -15.11 -7.19 -12.90
N PRO A 268 -14.37 -6.16 -13.36
CA PRO A 268 -13.82 -6.13 -14.71
C PRO A 268 -12.74 -7.18 -14.94
N GLU A 269 -12.59 -7.64 -16.17
CA GLU A 269 -11.62 -8.67 -16.54
C GLU A 269 -10.16 -8.26 -16.27
N PHE A 270 -9.85 -6.96 -16.34
CA PHE A 270 -8.50 -6.46 -16.07
C PHE A 270 -8.08 -6.60 -14.60
N SER A 271 -9.01 -6.85 -13.66
CA SER A 271 -8.69 -6.95 -12.23
C SER A 271 -7.82 -8.17 -11.91
N ALA A 272 -7.73 -9.14 -12.84
CA ALA A 272 -6.87 -10.31 -12.72
C ALA A 272 -5.44 -10.05 -13.20
N LYS A 273 -5.13 -8.85 -13.72
CA LYS A 273 -3.77 -8.48 -14.11
C LYS A 273 -2.91 -8.25 -12.87
N ASP A 274 -1.64 -8.62 -12.96
CA ASP A 274 -0.65 -8.33 -11.92
C ASP A 274 -0.47 -6.81 -11.70
N HIS A 275 -0.65 -6.01 -12.75
CA HIS A 275 -0.57 -4.55 -12.69
C HIS A 275 -1.78 -3.90 -13.36
N VAL A 276 -2.57 -3.18 -12.56
CA VAL A 276 -3.70 -2.38 -13.05
C VAL A 276 -3.27 -0.93 -13.25
N SER A 277 -3.51 -0.36 -14.43
CA SER A 277 -3.23 1.04 -14.74
C SER A 277 -4.49 1.91 -14.72
N LEU A 278 -4.33 3.24 -14.65
CA LEU A 278 -5.42 4.20 -14.80
C LEU A 278 -6.10 4.12 -16.17
N TRP A 279 -5.40 3.63 -17.19
CA TRP A 279 -5.97 3.41 -18.51
C TRP A 279 -6.96 2.25 -18.52
N ASP A 280 -6.68 1.17 -17.76
CA ASP A 280 -7.61 0.05 -17.63
C ASP A 280 -8.90 0.50 -16.91
N ILE A 281 -8.78 1.34 -15.88
CA ILE A 281 -9.95 1.96 -15.22
C ILE A 281 -10.73 2.83 -16.21
N GLY A 282 -10.05 3.71 -16.95
CA GLY A 282 -10.69 4.65 -17.87
C GLY A 282 -11.41 3.96 -19.04
N GLU A 283 -10.83 2.89 -19.59
CA GLU A 283 -11.42 2.13 -20.70
C GLU A 283 -12.66 1.32 -20.27
N ASN A 284 -12.78 1.01 -18.98
CA ASN A 284 -13.87 0.22 -18.42
C ASN A 284 -14.79 1.02 -17.48
N ALA A 285 -14.64 2.35 -17.45
CA ALA A 285 -15.42 3.22 -16.56
C ALA A 285 -16.93 3.15 -16.83
N ASP A 286 -17.31 2.89 -18.09
CA ASP A 286 -18.69 2.75 -18.54
C ASP A 286 -19.21 1.31 -18.54
N GLN A 287 -18.38 0.33 -18.13
CA GLN A 287 -18.83 -1.05 -17.94
C GLN A 287 -20.03 -1.08 -16.98
N ARG A 288 -21.00 -1.94 -17.28
CA ARG A 288 -22.20 -2.16 -16.46
C ARG A 288 -22.30 -3.60 -16.04
N ILE A 289 -22.91 -3.80 -14.88
CA ILE A 289 -23.24 -5.12 -14.35
C ILE A 289 -24.43 -5.69 -15.16
N ASP A 290 -24.28 -6.91 -15.66
CA ASP A 290 -25.34 -7.64 -16.36
C ASP A 290 -26.34 -8.18 -15.32
N ARG A 291 -27.56 -7.63 -15.33
CA ARG A 291 -28.60 -7.99 -14.36
C ARG A 291 -29.29 -9.31 -14.66
N GLU A 292 -29.14 -9.83 -15.87
CA GLU A 292 -29.82 -11.07 -16.31
C GLU A 292 -28.92 -12.29 -16.14
N LYS A 293 -27.60 -12.11 -16.21
CA LYS A 293 -26.63 -13.20 -16.07
C LYS A 293 -25.94 -13.18 -14.72
N THR A 294 -25.79 -14.35 -14.13
CA THR A 294 -25.05 -14.55 -12.89
C THR A 294 -23.86 -15.47 -13.09
N GLN A 295 -22.80 -15.26 -12.31
CA GLN A 295 -21.65 -16.16 -12.23
C GLN A 295 -21.19 -16.30 -10.78
N PHE A 296 -20.59 -17.44 -10.47
CA PHE A 296 -19.98 -17.67 -9.16
C PHE A 296 -18.64 -16.95 -9.08
N TYR A 297 -18.44 -16.17 -8.01
CA TYR A 297 -17.16 -15.54 -7.71
C TYR A 297 -16.57 -16.17 -6.45
N GLY A 298 -15.38 -16.76 -6.55
CA GLY A 298 -14.63 -17.30 -5.41
C GLY A 298 -13.81 -16.22 -4.69
N PHE A 299 -13.86 -16.21 -3.35
CA PHE A 299 -13.15 -15.27 -2.48
C PHE A 299 -12.91 -15.86 -1.07
N GLY A 300 -12.57 -17.15 -0.99
CA GLY A 300 -12.48 -17.93 0.25
C GLY A 300 -11.52 -17.37 1.29
N ASN A 301 -10.42 -16.73 0.86
CA ASN A 301 -9.47 -16.05 1.75
C ASN A 301 -10.12 -14.93 2.59
N THR A 302 -11.21 -14.33 2.10
CA THR A 302 -11.92 -13.24 2.78
C THR A 302 -13.27 -13.67 3.38
N ALA A 303 -13.81 -14.81 2.97
CA ALA A 303 -15.01 -15.41 3.56
C ALA A 303 -14.84 -15.71 5.06
N LEU A 304 -13.60 -16.00 5.48
CA LEU A 304 -13.18 -16.19 6.88
C LEU A 304 -13.43 -14.96 7.77
N TYR A 305 -13.53 -13.76 7.20
CA TYR A 305 -13.70 -12.53 7.97
C TYR A 305 -15.18 -12.20 8.21
N ALA A 306 -15.46 -11.67 9.40
CA ALA A 306 -16.83 -11.31 9.76
C ALA A 306 -17.38 -10.18 8.89
N PRO A 307 -18.70 -10.14 8.65
CA PRO A 307 -19.34 -9.06 7.88
C PRO A 307 -19.00 -7.66 8.40
N THR A 308 -18.85 -7.53 9.72
CA THR A 308 -18.52 -6.27 10.37
C THR A 308 -17.18 -5.69 9.95
N SER A 309 -16.23 -6.54 9.51
CA SER A 309 -14.93 -6.12 8.99
C SER A 309 -15.05 -5.28 7.71
N TYR A 310 -16.16 -5.45 6.99
CA TYR A 310 -16.45 -4.78 5.72
C TYR A 310 -17.59 -3.78 5.82
N LEU A 311 -18.10 -3.50 7.02
CA LEU A 311 -19.25 -2.61 7.19
C LEU A 311 -19.01 -1.22 6.56
N PRO A 312 -17.85 -0.56 6.71
CA PRO A 312 -17.59 0.70 6.03
C PRO A 312 -17.71 0.60 4.51
N GLN A 313 -17.01 -0.37 3.91
CA GLN A 313 -16.99 -0.62 2.47
C GLN A 313 -18.40 -0.95 1.96
N ALA A 314 -19.11 -1.84 2.65
CA ALA A 314 -20.46 -2.28 2.32
C ALA A 314 -21.46 -1.12 2.34
N VAL A 315 -21.36 -0.20 3.30
CA VAL A 315 -22.19 1.02 3.33
C VAL A 315 -21.91 1.90 2.11
N GLY A 316 -20.63 2.13 1.77
CA GLY A 316 -20.25 2.89 0.59
C GLY A 316 -20.78 2.27 -0.71
N ILE A 317 -20.60 0.96 -0.87
CA ILE A 317 -21.12 0.18 -2.00
C ILE A 317 -22.65 0.29 -2.06
N ARG A 318 -23.34 0.09 -0.92
CA ARG A 318 -24.80 0.11 -0.87
C ARG A 318 -25.37 1.47 -1.25
N ILE A 319 -24.74 2.57 -0.84
CA ILE A 319 -25.15 3.92 -1.24
C ILE A 319 -25.00 4.10 -2.74
N ALA A 320 -23.88 3.65 -3.34
CA ALA A 320 -23.65 3.75 -4.77
C ALA A 320 -24.62 2.86 -5.59
N ASP A 321 -24.92 1.65 -5.11
CA ASP A 321 -25.87 0.70 -5.72
C ASP A 321 -27.29 1.27 -5.85
N LEU A 322 -27.64 2.34 -5.11
CA LEU A 322 -28.94 3.01 -5.24
C LEU A 322 -29.09 3.81 -6.54
N PHE A 323 -28.00 4.26 -7.17
CA PHE A 323 -28.06 5.16 -8.32
C PHE A 323 -27.17 4.76 -9.50
N THR A 324 -26.39 3.68 -9.40
CA THR A 324 -25.56 3.19 -10.51
C THR A 324 -25.38 1.67 -10.48
N ASP A 325 -25.21 1.09 -11.66
CA ASP A 325 -24.86 -0.31 -11.91
C ASP A 325 -23.41 -0.46 -12.42
N ARG A 326 -22.62 0.63 -12.35
CA ARG A 326 -21.22 0.64 -12.78
C ARG A 326 -20.32 0.06 -11.68
N PRO A 327 -19.62 -1.06 -11.90
CA PRO A 327 -18.81 -1.73 -10.88
C PRO A 327 -17.67 -0.84 -10.37
N MET A 328 -17.10 0.02 -11.22
CA MET A 328 -16.06 0.96 -10.80
C MET A 328 -16.56 1.98 -9.78
N VAL A 329 -17.77 2.50 -9.96
CA VAL A 329 -18.33 3.47 -9.01
C VAL A 329 -18.61 2.78 -7.67
N LEU A 330 -19.11 1.55 -7.68
CA LEU A 330 -19.30 0.75 -6.46
C LEU A 330 -17.96 0.52 -5.73
N ALA A 331 -16.92 0.13 -6.46
CA ALA A 331 -15.60 -0.09 -5.90
C ALA A 331 -15.01 1.20 -5.28
N TYR A 332 -15.01 2.32 -6.00
CA TYR A 332 -14.50 3.57 -5.44
C TYR A 332 -15.34 4.08 -4.26
N ALA A 333 -16.66 3.89 -4.26
CA ALA A 333 -17.51 4.26 -3.14
C ALA A 333 -17.17 3.46 -1.87
N GLY A 334 -16.91 2.15 -1.99
CA GLY A 334 -16.46 1.32 -0.88
C GLY A 334 -15.09 1.75 -0.33
N ARG A 335 -14.13 2.06 -1.21
CA ARG A 335 -12.81 2.60 -0.83
C ARG A 335 -12.93 3.92 -0.07
N ILE A 336 -13.75 4.86 -0.57
CA ILE A 336 -13.97 6.16 0.08
C ILE A 336 -14.59 5.97 1.47
N ALA A 337 -15.55 5.06 1.62
CA ALA A 337 -16.16 4.79 2.92
C ALA A 337 -15.15 4.19 3.92
N ASN A 338 -14.26 3.29 3.48
CA ASN A 338 -13.17 2.75 4.30
C ASN A 338 -12.18 3.85 4.73
N MET A 339 -11.76 4.68 3.78
CA MET A 339 -10.89 5.84 4.01
C MET A 339 -11.48 6.78 5.08
N LEU A 340 -12.75 7.17 4.92
CA LEU A 340 -13.40 8.06 5.88
C LEU A 340 -13.51 7.43 7.28
N MET A 341 -13.83 6.13 7.36
CA MET A 341 -13.92 5.43 8.64
C MET A 341 -12.57 5.34 9.34
N PHE A 342 -11.50 4.99 8.61
CA PHE A 342 -10.14 4.97 9.14
C PHE A 342 -9.74 6.34 9.69
N GLY A 343 -9.92 7.39 8.89
CA GLY A 343 -9.62 8.77 9.29
C GLY A 343 -10.40 9.21 10.53
N LEU A 344 -11.68 8.83 10.63
CA LEU A 344 -12.53 9.16 11.78
C LEU A 344 -12.02 8.51 13.07
N PHE A 345 -11.70 7.21 13.05
CA PHE A 345 -11.17 6.51 14.21
C PHE A 345 -9.80 7.07 14.64
N PHE A 346 -8.90 7.34 13.70
CA PHE A 346 -7.61 7.96 14.02
C PHE A 346 -7.77 9.37 14.58
N PHE A 347 -8.64 10.20 13.99
CA PHE A 347 -8.93 11.55 14.49
C PHE A 347 -9.39 11.50 15.95
N PHE A 348 -10.35 10.63 16.27
CA PHE A 348 -10.82 10.48 17.65
C PHE A 348 -9.78 9.87 18.57
N ALA A 349 -8.99 8.90 18.10
CA ALA A 349 -7.89 8.32 18.89
C ALA A 349 -6.84 9.38 19.26
N ILE A 350 -6.42 10.22 18.32
CA ILE A 350 -5.47 11.33 18.55
C ILE A 350 -6.07 12.37 19.50
N ARG A 351 -7.35 12.69 19.34
CA ARG A 351 -8.05 13.64 20.23
C ARG A 351 -8.16 13.10 21.66
N LEU A 352 -8.48 11.81 21.78
CA LEU A 352 -8.80 11.14 23.04
C LEU A 352 -7.55 10.81 23.84
N THR A 353 -6.52 10.26 23.18
CA THR A 353 -5.30 9.80 23.82
C THR A 353 -4.65 10.93 24.63
N PRO A 354 -4.16 10.65 25.84
CA PRO A 354 -3.47 11.65 26.64
C PRO A 354 -1.97 11.71 26.32
N VAL A 355 -1.42 10.74 25.58
CA VAL A 355 0.00 10.65 25.18
C VAL A 355 0.16 10.22 23.73
N GLY A 356 1.31 10.55 23.14
CA GLY A 356 1.72 10.05 21.81
C GLY A 356 0.88 10.59 20.66
N LYS A 357 0.32 11.79 20.81
CA LYS A 357 -0.56 12.39 19.78
C LYS A 357 0.16 12.57 18.45
N ASN A 358 1.38 13.12 18.48
CA ASN A 358 2.15 13.38 17.28
C ASN A 358 2.68 12.06 16.69
N PHE A 359 2.99 11.07 17.54
CA PHE A 359 3.29 9.73 17.07
C PHE A 359 2.10 9.08 16.35
N LEU A 360 0.89 9.17 16.89
CA LEU A 360 -0.30 8.64 16.21
C LEU A 360 -0.62 9.35 14.90
N VAL A 361 -0.31 10.65 14.79
CA VAL A 361 -0.39 11.39 13.51
C VAL A 361 0.53 10.73 12.49
N LEU A 362 1.83 10.55 12.82
CA LEU A 362 2.79 9.94 11.92
C LEU A 362 2.46 8.47 11.63
N LEU A 363 2.02 7.71 12.63
CA LEU A 363 1.59 6.32 12.43
C LEU A 363 0.43 6.24 11.44
N GLY A 364 -0.57 7.11 11.56
CA GLY A 364 -1.71 7.13 10.63
C GLY A 364 -1.35 7.59 9.22
N LEU A 365 -0.23 8.29 9.06
CA LEU A 365 0.26 8.81 7.78
C LEU A 365 1.31 7.92 7.12
N VAL A 366 1.70 6.79 7.72
CA VAL A 366 2.62 5.84 7.06
C VAL A 366 2.04 5.45 5.69
N PRO A 367 2.80 5.45 4.59
CA PRO A 367 2.29 5.21 3.24
C PRO A 367 1.41 3.96 3.10
N VAL A 368 1.82 2.84 3.71
CA VAL A 368 1.07 1.59 3.66
C VAL A 368 -0.28 1.68 4.39
N ASN A 369 -0.40 2.52 5.42
CA ASN A 369 -1.68 2.77 6.12
C ASN A 369 -2.62 3.61 5.27
N ILE A 370 -2.10 4.61 4.56
CA ILE A 370 -2.89 5.42 3.63
C ILE A 370 -3.40 4.55 2.47
N GLN A 371 -2.54 3.70 1.88
CA GLN A 371 -2.97 2.73 0.88
C GLN A 371 -4.02 1.76 1.42
N SER A 372 -3.79 1.19 2.61
CA SER A 372 -4.73 0.24 3.22
C SER A 372 -6.09 0.89 3.46
N ALA A 373 -6.11 2.14 3.94
CA ALA A 373 -7.34 2.89 4.14
C ALA A 373 -8.08 3.22 2.83
N ASN A 374 -7.34 3.43 1.74
CA ASN A 374 -7.87 3.66 0.41
C ASN A 374 -8.16 2.38 -0.38
N SER A 375 -8.09 1.22 0.25
CA SER A 375 -8.36 -0.08 -0.36
C SER A 375 -9.67 -0.69 0.18
N MET A 376 -10.08 -1.83 -0.35
CA MET A 376 -11.16 -2.64 0.23
C MET A 376 -10.76 -3.45 1.47
N SER A 377 -9.48 -3.46 1.85
CA SER A 377 -8.98 -4.33 2.91
C SER A 377 -9.55 -3.98 4.30
N ALA A 378 -9.77 -5.02 5.10
CA ALA A 378 -10.12 -4.93 6.51
C ALA A 378 -8.93 -4.54 7.41
N ASP A 379 -7.70 -4.52 6.87
CA ASP A 379 -6.48 -4.19 7.64
C ASP A 379 -6.52 -2.78 8.21
N ALA A 380 -7.01 -1.81 7.44
CA ALA A 380 -7.14 -0.43 7.88
C ALA A 380 -8.04 -0.32 9.12
N LEU A 381 -9.21 -0.99 9.08
CA LEU A 381 -10.15 -0.99 10.19
C LEU A 381 -9.56 -1.67 11.43
N ALA A 382 -8.84 -2.79 11.26
CA ALA A 382 -8.19 -3.49 12.37
C ALA A 382 -7.16 -2.60 13.09
N LEU A 383 -6.31 -1.88 12.34
CA LEU A 383 -5.37 -0.91 12.88
C LEU A 383 -6.10 0.23 13.62
N ALA A 384 -7.10 0.83 12.97
CA ALA A 384 -7.84 1.96 13.53
C ALA A 384 -8.56 1.59 14.83
N LEU A 385 -9.19 0.42 14.89
CA LEU A 385 -9.85 -0.09 16.10
C LEU A 385 -8.87 -0.39 17.23
N THR A 386 -7.71 -0.99 16.91
CA THR A 386 -6.67 -1.28 17.91
C THR A 386 -6.12 0.01 18.53
N VAL A 387 -5.80 1.00 17.69
CA VAL A 387 -5.32 2.32 18.13
C VAL A 387 -6.40 3.06 18.91
N ALA A 388 -7.66 3.02 18.46
CA ALA A 388 -8.78 3.66 19.14
C ALA A 388 -9.05 3.02 20.52
N LEU A 389 -8.99 1.69 20.63
CA LEU A 389 -9.16 0.97 21.90
C LEU A 389 -8.02 1.33 22.87
N ALA A 390 -6.77 1.30 22.42
CA ALA A 390 -5.63 1.69 23.24
C ALA A 390 -5.74 3.15 23.72
N ALA A 391 -6.06 4.08 22.81
CA ALA A 391 -6.28 5.49 23.15
C ALA A 391 -7.43 5.68 24.15
N PHE A 392 -8.54 4.95 23.97
CA PHE A 392 -9.68 4.98 24.89
C PHE A 392 -9.31 4.51 26.29
N VAL A 393 -8.65 3.35 26.39
CA VAL A 393 -8.19 2.78 27.67
C VAL A 393 -7.24 3.75 28.38
N LEU A 394 -6.25 4.29 27.66
CA LEU A 394 -5.30 5.25 28.23
C LEU A 394 -5.99 6.53 28.71
N ALA A 395 -6.97 7.03 27.96
CA ALA A 395 -7.76 8.18 28.36
C ALA A 395 -8.60 7.89 29.62
N MET A 396 -9.21 6.70 29.72
CA MET A 396 -9.95 6.30 30.91
C MET A 396 -9.04 6.14 32.13
N ARG A 397 -7.82 5.62 31.95
CA ARG A 397 -6.85 5.42 33.04
C ARG A 397 -6.26 6.73 33.56
N TYR A 398 -5.80 7.61 32.66
CA TYR A 398 -4.95 8.72 33.05
C TYR A 398 -5.63 10.09 32.98
N LYS A 399 -6.50 10.32 32.00
CA LYS A 399 -7.13 11.64 31.75
C LYS A 399 -8.43 11.82 32.51
N GLN A 400 -9.26 10.79 32.56
CA GLN A 400 -10.59 10.87 33.17
C GLN A 400 -10.55 10.47 34.66
N LYS A 401 -11.26 11.23 35.51
CA LYS A 401 -11.31 10.97 36.97
C LYS A 401 -12.68 10.53 37.49
N LYS A 402 -13.78 10.97 36.87
CA LYS A 402 -15.16 10.62 37.27
C LYS A 402 -15.64 9.28 36.71
N VAL A 403 -16.45 8.51 37.43
CA VAL A 403 -17.05 7.23 36.97
C VAL A 403 -17.51 7.31 35.51
N MET A 404 -17.27 6.22 34.76
CA MET A 404 -17.58 6.15 33.34
C MET A 404 -19.06 6.41 33.07
N SER A 405 -19.33 7.30 32.12
CA SER A 405 -20.69 7.57 31.67
C SER A 405 -21.24 6.39 30.86
N ARG A 406 -22.58 6.31 30.72
CA ARG A 406 -23.22 5.31 29.86
C ARG A 406 -22.66 5.34 28.44
N ARG A 407 -22.39 6.53 27.90
CA ARG A 407 -21.78 6.70 26.57
C ARG A 407 -20.38 6.09 26.50
N GLN A 408 -19.55 6.28 27.52
CA GLN A 408 -18.20 5.68 27.58
C GLN A 408 -18.25 4.16 27.68
N LEU A 409 -19.20 3.60 28.45
CA LEU A 409 -19.42 2.16 28.51
C LEU A 409 -19.87 1.59 27.16
N ILE A 410 -20.81 2.25 26.47
CA ILE A 410 -21.23 1.85 25.12
C ILE A 410 -20.04 1.87 24.17
N TRP A 411 -19.25 2.94 24.16
CA TRP A 411 -18.05 3.03 23.32
C TRP A 411 -17.03 1.93 23.62
N MET A 412 -16.84 1.57 24.89
CA MET A 412 -15.98 0.45 25.28
C MET A 412 -16.46 -0.85 24.62
N TYR A 413 -17.75 -1.19 24.76
CA TYR A 413 -18.32 -2.41 24.18
C TYR A 413 -18.33 -2.40 22.65
N VAL A 414 -18.59 -1.25 22.01
CA VAL A 414 -18.55 -1.11 20.55
C VAL A 414 -17.13 -1.38 20.04
N LEU A 415 -16.11 -0.74 20.62
CA LEU A 415 -14.71 -0.96 20.21
C LEU A 415 -14.27 -2.40 20.41
N THR A 416 -14.62 -3.00 21.56
CA THR A 416 -14.33 -4.42 21.83
C THR A 416 -15.02 -5.34 20.85
N GLY A 417 -16.33 -5.16 20.63
CA GLY A 417 -17.09 -6.03 19.73
C GLY A 417 -16.62 -5.95 18.28
N PHE A 418 -16.36 -4.73 17.78
CA PHE A 418 -15.82 -4.53 16.43
C PHE A 418 -14.42 -5.13 16.29
N LEU A 419 -13.53 -4.96 17.27
CA LEU A 419 -12.18 -5.52 17.20
C LEU A 419 -12.20 -7.06 17.18
N CYS A 420 -13.04 -7.67 18.03
CA CYS A 420 -13.22 -9.13 18.10
C CYS A 420 -13.71 -9.74 16.78
N LEU A 421 -14.55 -9.02 16.04
CA LEU A 421 -15.10 -9.48 14.77
C LEU A 421 -14.26 -9.06 13.57
N CYS A 422 -13.45 -8.00 13.68
CA CYS A 422 -12.66 -7.49 12.56
C CYS A 422 -11.61 -8.51 12.09
N LYS A 423 -10.70 -8.88 13.01
CA LYS A 423 -9.64 -9.88 12.80
C LYS A 423 -9.26 -10.49 14.14
N VAL A 424 -9.52 -11.78 14.31
CA VAL A 424 -9.39 -12.51 15.59
C VAL A 424 -7.97 -12.46 16.16
N VAL A 425 -6.94 -12.39 15.31
CA VAL A 425 -5.53 -12.27 15.73
C VAL A 425 -5.27 -11.04 16.62
N TYR A 426 -6.04 -9.97 16.45
CA TYR A 426 -5.92 -8.75 17.26
C TYR A 426 -6.83 -8.74 18.51
N MET A 427 -7.65 -9.77 18.72
CA MET A 427 -8.51 -9.91 19.90
C MET A 427 -7.76 -9.72 21.23
N PRO A 428 -6.51 -10.20 21.43
CA PRO A 428 -5.79 -10.01 22.69
C PRO A 428 -5.60 -8.54 23.10
N PHE A 429 -5.71 -7.57 22.19
CA PHE A 429 -5.76 -6.15 22.55
C PHE A 429 -6.96 -5.78 23.44
N CYS A 430 -7.99 -6.62 23.52
CA CYS A 430 -9.07 -6.48 24.49
C CYS A 430 -8.58 -6.65 25.95
N LEU A 431 -7.44 -7.32 26.19
CA LEU A 431 -6.83 -7.39 27.52
C LEU A 431 -6.38 -6.02 28.04
N LEU A 432 -6.22 -5.02 27.16
CA LEU A 432 -5.98 -3.64 27.57
C LEU A 432 -7.12 -3.07 28.42
N LEU A 433 -8.34 -3.61 28.35
CA LEU A 433 -9.46 -3.19 29.21
C LEU A 433 -9.15 -3.34 30.70
N PHE A 434 -8.30 -4.29 31.10
CA PHE A 434 -7.85 -4.45 32.49
C PHE A 434 -7.00 -3.28 32.98
N LEU A 435 -6.50 -2.43 32.07
CA LEU A 435 -5.83 -1.20 32.45
C LEU A 435 -6.80 -0.10 32.91
N ILE A 436 -8.11 -0.25 32.69
CA ILE A 436 -9.09 0.71 33.21
C ILE A 436 -9.20 0.52 34.73
N PRO A 437 -8.88 1.53 35.56
CA PRO A 437 -8.93 1.39 37.01
C PRO A 437 -10.33 1.06 37.52
N LYS A 438 -10.43 0.26 38.60
CA LYS A 438 -11.72 -0.13 39.20
C LYS A 438 -12.54 1.08 39.69
N GLU A 439 -11.88 2.17 40.06
CA GLU A 439 -12.47 3.44 40.50
C GLU A 439 -13.25 4.15 39.38
N ARG A 440 -13.01 3.76 38.12
CA ARG A 440 -13.79 4.23 36.96
C ARG A 440 -15.19 3.64 36.92
N PHE A 441 -15.49 2.64 37.74
CA PHE A 441 -16.78 1.97 37.80
C PHE A 441 -17.52 2.32 39.09
N LYS A 442 -18.85 2.23 39.07
CA LYS A 442 -19.71 2.64 40.20
C LYS A 442 -19.37 1.96 41.52
N SER A 443 -18.93 0.71 41.47
CA SER A 443 -18.56 -0.09 42.64
C SER A 443 -17.66 -1.25 42.20
N ARG A 444 -17.01 -1.93 43.16
CA ARG A 444 -16.20 -3.14 42.89
C ARG A 444 -17.03 -4.27 42.27
N LYS A 445 -18.29 -4.43 42.68
CA LYS A 445 -19.24 -5.38 42.06
C LYS A 445 -19.52 -4.99 40.61
N ASN A 446 -19.73 -3.70 40.35
CA ASN A 446 -19.97 -3.19 39.00
C ASN A 446 -18.75 -3.34 38.07
N TYR A 447 -17.53 -3.20 38.60
CA TYR A 447 -16.30 -3.50 37.84
C TYR A 447 -16.29 -4.95 37.36
N TRP A 448 -16.46 -5.91 38.27
CA TRP A 448 -16.46 -7.34 37.91
C TRP A 448 -17.63 -7.72 37.02
N PHE A 449 -18.80 -7.09 37.19
CA PHE A 449 -19.91 -7.23 36.24
C PHE A 449 -19.49 -6.85 34.81
N HIS A 450 -18.87 -5.67 34.63
CA HIS A 450 -18.43 -5.24 33.30
C HIS A 450 -17.27 -6.08 32.75
N VAL A 451 -16.37 -6.58 33.60
CA VAL A 451 -15.33 -7.55 33.21
C VAL A 451 -15.97 -8.85 32.71
N ALA A 452 -16.95 -9.40 33.43
CA ALA A 452 -17.68 -10.59 33.01
C ALA A 452 -18.44 -10.37 31.71
N CYS A 453 -19.14 -9.23 31.56
CA CYS A 453 -19.82 -8.88 30.31
C CYS A 453 -18.84 -8.70 29.15
N ALA A 454 -17.70 -8.03 29.34
CA ALA A 454 -16.70 -7.87 28.29
C ALA A 454 -16.09 -9.22 27.91
N GLY A 455 -15.76 -10.07 28.89
CA GLY A 455 -15.31 -11.45 28.66
C GLY A 455 -16.33 -12.27 27.88
N ALA A 456 -17.62 -12.18 28.23
CA ALA A 456 -18.69 -12.86 27.50
C ALA A 456 -18.83 -12.34 26.06
N VAL A 457 -18.76 -11.02 25.85
CA VAL A 457 -18.78 -10.42 24.50
C VAL A 457 -17.60 -10.91 23.67
N ILE A 458 -16.39 -10.90 24.22
CA ILE A 458 -15.18 -11.38 23.54
C ILE A 458 -15.34 -12.86 23.18
N LEU A 459 -15.77 -13.69 24.14
CA LEU A 459 -15.93 -15.12 23.93
C LEU A 459 -16.99 -15.41 22.86
N ILE A 460 -18.19 -14.85 23.01
CA ILE A 460 -19.32 -15.11 22.11
C ILE A 460 -18.99 -14.63 20.69
N LEU A 461 -18.43 -13.42 20.54
CA LEU A 461 -18.17 -12.87 19.22
C LEU A 461 -16.98 -13.55 18.54
N SER A 462 -15.85 -13.73 19.23
CA SER A 462 -14.67 -14.33 18.62
C SER A 462 -14.84 -15.83 18.38
N PHE A 463 -15.28 -16.61 19.37
CA PHE A 463 -15.49 -18.05 19.18
C PHE A 463 -16.73 -18.34 18.35
N GLY A 464 -17.82 -17.58 18.52
CA GLY A 464 -19.02 -17.74 17.71
C GLY A 464 -18.73 -17.50 16.23
N TRP A 465 -17.97 -16.45 15.89
CA TRP A 465 -17.54 -16.25 14.50
C TRP A 465 -16.55 -17.32 14.04
N LEU A 466 -15.59 -17.73 14.88
CA LEU A 466 -14.61 -18.77 14.53
C LEU A 466 -15.29 -20.11 14.16
N VAL A 467 -16.36 -20.49 14.85
CA VAL A 467 -17.16 -21.70 14.52
C VAL A 467 -17.85 -21.60 13.16
N ILE A 468 -18.22 -20.39 12.74
CA ILE A 468 -18.80 -20.16 11.41
C ILE A 468 -17.67 -20.14 10.38
N ALA A 469 -16.60 -19.41 10.67
CA ALA A 469 -15.46 -19.21 9.78
C ALA A 469 -14.67 -20.50 9.54
N SER A 470 -14.67 -21.46 10.47
CA SER A 470 -13.98 -22.74 10.30
C SER A 470 -14.47 -23.53 9.08
N ARG A 471 -15.69 -23.27 8.61
CA ARG A 471 -16.25 -23.84 7.37
C ARG A 471 -15.57 -23.34 6.11
N TYR A 472 -14.88 -22.21 6.19
CA TYR A 472 -14.16 -21.59 5.08
C TYR A 472 -12.65 -21.83 5.16
N LEU A 473 -12.19 -22.62 6.14
CA LEU A 473 -10.80 -23.07 6.18
C LEU A 473 -10.62 -24.05 5.02
N CYS A 474 -9.86 -23.59 4.04
CA CYS A 474 -9.54 -24.30 2.81
C CYS A 474 -8.03 -24.30 2.61
N GLU A 475 -7.56 -25.08 1.65
CA GLU A 475 -6.17 -25.03 1.23
C GLU A 475 -5.90 -23.68 0.55
N SER A 476 -5.30 -22.76 1.30
CA SER A 476 -4.94 -21.43 0.79
C SER A 476 -3.78 -21.48 -0.21
N GLN A 477 -2.94 -22.49 -0.07
CA GLN A 477 -1.81 -22.82 -0.93
C GLN A 477 -1.72 -24.34 -1.02
N PRO A 478 -1.20 -24.90 -2.12
CA PRO A 478 -1.00 -26.34 -2.25
C PRO A 478 -0.19 -26.91 -1.07
N GLY A 479 -0.72 -27.94 -0.41
CA GLY A 479 -0.03 -28.62 0.71
C GLY A 479 -0.21 -27.98 2.09
N VAL A 480 -1.08 -26.98 2.23
CA VAL A 480 -1.45 -26.43 3.55
C VAL A 480 -2.39 -27.39 4.28
N ASP A 481 -1.97 -27.86 5.46
CA ASP A 481 -2.83 -28.61 6.38
C ASP A 481 -2.80 -27.95 7.76
N THR A 482 -3.82 -27.15 8.05
CA THR A 482 -3.92 -26.41 9.31
C THR A 482 -3.97 -27.32 10.53
N ALA A 483 -4.66 -28.46 10.44
CA ALA A 483 -4.81 -29.37 11.57
C ALA A 483 -3.47 -30.05 11.89
N ALA A 484 -2.79 -30.56 10.86
CA ALA A 484 -1.47 -31.17 11.02
C ALA A 484 -0.42 -30.17 11.52
N GLN A 485 -0.44 -28.92 11.04
CA GLN A 485 0.47 -27.86 11.51
C GLN A 485 0.29 -27.55 13.00
N LEU A 486 -0.95 -27.41 13.46
CA LEU A 486 -1.24 -27.14 14.88
C LEU A 486 -0.82 -28.31 15.78
N VAL A 487 -1.08 -29.56 15.34
CA VAL A 487 -0.59 -30.76 16.04
C VAL A 487 0.94 -30.81 16.04
N GLY A 488 1.59 -30.40 14.93
CA GLY A 488 3.03 -30.31 14.81
C GLY A 488 3.65 -29.35 15.83
N ILE A 489 3.08 -28.15 15.99
CA ILE A 489 3.53 -27.17 17.00
C ILE A 489 3.48 -27.76 18.41
N LEU A 490 2.42 -28.51 18.74
CA LEU A 490 2.24 -29.09 20.07
C LEU A 490 3.17 -30.29 20.33
N LYS A 491 3.47 -31.08 19.28
CA LYS A 491 4.38 -32.24 19.38
C LYS A 491 5.84 -31.83 19.48
N ASP A 492 6.25 -30.83 18.70
CA ASP A 492 7.63 -30.32 18.69
C ASP A 492 7.66 -28.78 18.65
N PRO A 493 7.46 -28.12 19.81
CA PRO A 493 7.52 -26.66 19.89
C PRO A 493 8.91 -26.11 19.59
N ALA A 494 9.98 -26.91 19.79
CA ALA A 494 11.35 -26.48 19.51
C ALA A 494 11.58 -26.37 17.99
N ALA A 495 11.06 -27.32 17.21
CA ALA A 495 11.06 -27.23 15.75
C ALA A 495 10.30 -26.00 15.25
N PHE A 496 9.12 -25.69 15.83
CA PHE A 496 8.39 -24.47 15.47
C PHE A 496 9.18 -23.20 15.78
N ILE A 497 9.83 -23.13 16.95
CA ILE A 497 10.69 -21.99 17.31
C ILE A 497 11.84 -21.86 16.31
N LEU A 498 12.45 -22.97 15.87
CA LEU A 498 13.51 -22.95 14.88
C LEU A 498 13.00 -22.43 13.52
N THR A 499 11.84 -22.90 13.06
CA THR A 499 11.16 -22.41 11.85
C THR A 499 10.85 -20.92 11.95
N PHE A 500 10.36 -20.46 13.10
CA PHE A 500 10.10 -19.06 13.38
C PHE A 500 11.38 -18.21 13.33
N VAL A 501 12.48 -18.66 13.97
CA VAL A 501 13.77 -17.95 13.93
C VAL A 501 14.33 -17.90 12.52
N ARG A 502 14.29 -19.01 11.76
CA ARG A 502 14.68 -19.03 10.33
C ARG A 502 13.87 -18.03 9.52
N SER A 503 12.58 -17.91 9.81
CA SER A 503 11.70 -16.95 9.13
C SER A 503 12.11 -15.50 9.42
N LEU A 504 12.46 -15.18 10.67
CA LEU A 504 12.94 -13.85 11.04
C LEU A 504 14.31 -13.54 10.41
N ASP A 505 15.21 -14.52 10.37
CA ASP A 505 16.52 -14.39 9.72
C ASP A 505 16.39 -14.11 8.22
N ASN A 506 15.49 -14.84 7.53
CA ASN A 506 15.30 -14.70 6.09
C ASN A 506 14.50 -13.45 5.70
N PHE A 507 13.46 -13.09 6.48
CA PHE A 507 12.46 -12.10 6.05
C PHE A 507 12.35 -10.88 6.98
N GLY A 508 13.06 -10.82 8.10
CA GLY A 508 12.89 -9.77 9.11
C GLY A 508 13.11 -8.35 8.60
N VAL A 509 14.12 -8.14 7.74
CA VAL A 509 14.39 -6.85 7.09
C VAL A 509 13.26 -6.49 6.11
N THR A 510 12.77 -7.46 5.36
CA THR A 510 11.63 -7.29 4.44
C THR A 510 10.39 -6.85 5.21
N TYR A 511 10.06 -7.54 6.31
CA TYR A 511 8.94 -7.16 7.17
C TYR A 511 9.05 -5.73 7.70
N LEU A 512 10.25 -5.32 8.16
CA LEU A 512 10.47 -3.98 8.68
C LEU A 512 10.30 -2.91 7.59
N THR A 513 10.84 -3.16 6.40
CA THR A 513 10.79 -2.20 5.29
C THR A 513 9.38 -2.11 4.68
N GLU A 514 8.69 -3.25 4.52
CA GLU A 514 7.30 -3.30 4.07
C GLU A 514 6.34 -2.58 5.02
N MET A 515 6.59 -2.68 6.34
CA MET A 515 5.79 -2.00 7.37
C MET A 515 5.76 -0.48 7.16
N ILE A 516 6.80 0.09 6.56
CA ILE A 516 6.92 1.52 6.30
C ILE A 516 6.56 1.87 4.84
N GLY A 517 6.33 0.88 3.99
CA GLY A 517 5.91 1.04 2.60
C GLY A 517 7.05 0.99 1.59
N SER A 518 8.04 0.09 1.77
CA SER A 518 9.06 -0.18 0.73
C SER A 518 8.48 -0.83 -0.52
N ASN A 519 7.38 -1.58 -0.39
CA ASN A 519 6.62 -2.15 -1.49
C ASN A 519 5.15 -1.78 -1.31
N LEU A 520 4.58 -1.14 -2.32
CA LEU A 520 3.18 -0.71 -2.36
C LEU A 520 2.47 -1.33 -3.57
N GLY A 521 1.22 -0.95 -3.81
CA GLY A 521 0.36 -1.67 -4.74
C GLY A 521 0.08 -3.07 -4.21
N TRP A 522 0.16 -4.10 -5.07
CA TRP A 522 0.10 -5.51 -4.65
C TRP A 522 1.48 -6.03 -4.20
N LEU A 523 2.22 -5.24 -3.41
CA LEU A 523 3.62 -5.48 -3.05
C LEU A 523 4.60 -5.55 -4.23
N ASN A 524 4.17 -5.06 -5.39
CA ASN A 524 4.91 -5.12 -6.66
C ASN A 524 5.36 -3.75 -7.15
N ILE A 525 5.03 -2.67 -6.43
CA ILE A 525 5.52 -1.33 -6.72
C ILE A 525 6.63 -0.99 -5.72
N PRO A 526 7.91 -1.19 -6.08
CA PRO A 526 9.01 -0.85 -5.21
C PRO A 526 9.10 0.66 -5.03
N VAL A 527 9.22 1.08 -3.79
CA VAL A 527 9.48 2.46 -3.39
C VAL A 527 10.96 2.58 -3.08
N CYS A 528 11.56 3.73 -3.42
CA CYS A 528 12.96 4.01 -3.10
C CYS A 528 13.25 3.74 -1.61
N ALA A 529 14.20 2.84 -1.33
CA ALA A 529 14.52 2.43 0.04
C ALA A 529 14.91 3.61 0.95
N LEU A 530 15.50 4.68 0.40
CA LEU A 530 15.82 5.90 1.13
C LEU A 530 14.57 6.59 1.70
N LEU A 531 13.45 6.56 0.98
CA LEU A 531 12.18 7.13 1.43
C LEU A 531 11.59 6.31 2.58
N ALA A 532 11.55 4.98 2.45
CA ALA A 532 11.07 4.09 3.50
C ALA A 532 11.95 4.20 4.77
N MET A 533 13.27 4.16 4.62
CA MET A 533 14.21 4.33 5.74
C MET A 533 14.15 5.73 6.35
N GLY A 534 13.95 6.76 5.53
CA GLY A 534 13.75 8.13 5.98
C GLY A 534 12.50 8.26 6.85
N TYR A 535 11.39 7.61 6.47
CA TYR A 535 10.16 7.62 7.26
C TYR A 535 10.34 6.85 8.58
N LEU A 536 11.02 5.69 8.54
CA LEU A 536 11.38 4.94 9.74
C LEU A 536 12.23 5.80 10.70
N LEU A 537 13.22 6.52 10.17
CA LEU A 537 14.04 7.45 10.95
C LEU A 537 13.18 8.56 11.57
N ILE A 538 12.21 9.12 10.84
CA ILE A 538 11.27 10.12 11.39
C ILE A 538 10.46 9.55 12.55
N LEU A 539 9.98 8.31 12.46
CA LEU A 539 9.29 7.66 13.58
C LEU A 539 10.23 7.47 14.79
N VAL A 540 11.46 7.02 14.58
CA VAL A 540 12.47 6.87 15.64
C VAL A 540 12.80 8.22 16.29
N LEU A 541 13.00 9.27 15.50
CA LEU A 541 13.25 10.63 15.97
C LEU A 541 12.05 11.20 16.73
N GLN A 542 10.82 10.90 16.29
CA GLN A 542 9.62 11.27 17.02
C GLN A 542 9.57 10.61 18.40
N VAL A 543 9.87 9.31 18.48
CA VAL A 543 9.83 8.57 19.75
C VAL A 543 10.91 9.06 20.73
N SER A 544 12.11 9.34 20.22
CA SER A 544 13.29 9.72 21.01
C SER A 544 13.38 11.20 21.36
N GLY A 545 12.95 12.10 20.46
CA GLY A 545 13.13 13.55 20.60
C GLY A 545 11.88 14.37 20.92
N ASN A 546 10.69 13.75 20.98
CA ASN A 546 9.44 14.44 21.32
C ASN A 546 8.86 14.00 22.67
N ASP A 547 8.38 14.99 23.42
CA ASP A 547 7.84 14.85 24.76
C ASP A 547 6.32 14.58 24.81
N ASP A 548 5.66 14.39 23.67
CA ASP A 548 4.22 14.07 23.64
C ASP A 548 3.85 12.76 24.36
N MET A 549 4.83 11.90 24.66
CA MET A 549 4.63 10.71 25.49
C MET A 549 5.20 10.83 26.91
N SER A 550 5.87 11.93 27.28
CA SER A 550 6.45 12.12 28.63
C SER A 550 5.45 12.68 29.64
N GLY A 551 4.33 13.26 29.16
CA GLY A 551 3.31 13.89 30.00
C GLY A 551 2.59 12.97 30.99
N ILE A 552 2.72 11.64 30.85
CA ILE A 552 2.19 10.66 31.80
C ILE A 552 3.27 9.63 32.16
N ARG A 553 3.46 9.39 33.46
CA ARG A 553 4.26 8.28 33.96
C ARG A 553 3.45 6.98 33.89
N LEU A 554 3.73 6.17 32.88
CA LEU A 554 3.19 4.82 32.79
C LEU A 554 3.80 3.95 33.90
N ASP A 555 2.95 3.33 34.71
CA ASP A 555 3.36 2.40 35.74
C ASP A 555 3.78 1.03 35.15
N LEU A 556 4.58 0.28 35.90
CA LEU A 556 5.17 -0.98 35.43
C LEU A 556 4.12 -2.01 35.01
N PRO A 557 2.99 -2.19 35.72
CA PRO A 557 1.91 -3.09 35.27
C PRO A 557 1.31 -2.67 33.92
N ALA A 558 1.12 -1.37 33.69
CA ALA A 558 0.61 -0.89 32.40
C ALA A 558 1.59 -1.18 31.25
N LYS A 559 2.88 -0.98 31.48
CA LYS A 559 3.92 -1.33 30.51
C LYS A 559 3.97 -2.83 30.23
N GLY A 560 3.89 -3.65 31.28
CA GLY A 560 3.87 -5.10 31.16
C GLY A 560 2.69 -5.60 30.32
N ILE A 561 1.49 -5.07 30.55
CA ILE A 561 0.30 -5.43 29.77
C ILE A 561 0.41 -4.93 28.32
N LEU A 562 0.79 -3.67 28.09
CA LEU A 562 0.94 -3.13 26.74
C LEU A 562 1.98 -3.91 25.91
N GLY A 563 3.16 -4.17 26.48
CA GLY A 563 4.23 -4.91 25.84
C GLY A 563 3.90 -6.39 25.68
N GLY A 564 3.37 -7.03 26.73
CA GLY A 564 3.01 -8.44 26.73
C GLY A 564 1.90 -8.78 25.74
N VAL A 565 0.87 -7.94 25.65
CA VAL A 565 -0.19 -8.09 24.64
C VAL A 565 0.36 -7.89 23.23
N SER A 566 1.26 -6.93 23.02
CA SER A 566 1.91 -6.72 21.72
C SER A 566 2.75 -7.96 21.33
N LEU A 567 3.55 -8.49 22.26
CA LEU A 567 4.33 -9.70 22.01
C LEU A 567 3.45 -10.93 21.71
N LEU A 568 2.33 -11.06 22.43
CA LEU A 568 1.36 -12.13 22.20
C LEU A 568 0.76 -12.05 20.80
N VAL A 569 0.28 -10.86 20.38
CA VAL A 569 -0.26 -10.66 19.03
C VAL A 569 0.81 -10.89 17.96
N PHE A 570 2.05 -10.44 18.20
CA PHE A 570 3.17 -10.69 17.30
C PHE A 570 3.37 -12.19 17.08
N ALA A 571 3.44 -12.99 18.14
CA ALA A 571 3.55 -14.44 18.03
C ALA A 571 2.34 -15.08 17.32
N LEU A 572 1.11 -14.62 17.62
CA LEU A 572 -0.11 -15.14 17.01
C LEU A 572 -0.18 -14.88 15.50
N ILE A 573 0.39 -13.78 14.99
CA ILE A 573 0.50 -13.54 13.54
C ILE A 573 1.27 -14.67 12.87
N PHE A 574 2.42 -15.05 13.43
CA PHE A 574 3.24 -16.15 12.89
C PHE A 574 2.55 -17.50 13.00
N VAL A 575 1.93 -17.82 14.15
CA VAL A 575 1.18 -19.07 14.32
C VAL A 575 0.03 -19.16 13.32
N THR A 576 -0.69 -18.05 13.09
CA THR A 576 -1.82 -18.01 12.16
C THR A 576 -1.36 -18.30 10.73
N LEU A 577 -0.29 -17.67 10.26
CA LEU A 577 0.18 -17.85 8.88
C LEU A 577 0.98 -19.13 8.66
N TYR A 578 1.58 -19.68 9.72
CA TYR A 578 2.13 -21.03 9.67
C TYR A 578 1.02 -22.08 9.47
N GLY A 579 -0.11 -21.94 10.17
CA GLY A 579 -1.24 -22.85 10.03
C GLY A 579 -2.09 -22.63 8.77
N GLN A 580 -2.26 -21.38 8.34
CA GLN A 580 -3.21 -21.02 7.28
C GLN A 580 -2.60 -20.74 5.92
N TRP A 581 -1.29 -20.52 5.80
CA TRP A 581 -0.66 -20.13 4.53
C TRP A 581 0.58 -20.98 4.18
N THR A 582 1.23 -21.57 5.17
CA THR A 582 2.50 -22.30 4.98
C THR A 582 2.23 -23.78 4.80
N ALA A 583 2.79 -24.36 3.73
CA ALA A 583 2.68 -25.79 3.46
C ALA A 583 3.20 -26.64 4.64
N TYR A 584 2.57 -27.78 4.89
CA TYR A 584 2.91 -28.66 6.00
C TYR A 584 4.37 -29.14 5.91
N GLY A 585 5.11 -29.03 7.02
CA GLY A 585 6.52 -29.42 7.10
C GLY A 585 7.52 -28.43 6.47
N TYR A 586 7.07 -27.29 5.94
CA TYR A 586 7.96 -26.26 5.42
C TYR A 586 8.75 -25.58 6.56
N ASP A 587 10.01 -25.24 6.31
CA ASP A 587 10.95 -24.84 7.34
C ASP A 587 11.02 -23.32 7.59
N LYS A 588 10.13 -22.57 6.93
CA LYS A 588 9.94 -21.12 7.07
C LYS A 588 8.45 -20.80 7.05
N ILE A 589 8.05 -19.67 7.64
CA ILE A 589 6.66 -19.20 7.70
C ILE A 589 6.45 -18.21 6.55
N LEU A 590 5.54 -18.54 5.64
CA LEU A 590 5.21 -17.72 4.46
C LEU A 590 3.96 -16.86 4.69
N GLY A 591 3.81 -15.80 3.89
CA GLY A 591 2.62 -14.95 3.86
C GLY A 591 2.57 -13.84 4.91
N VAL A 592 3.54 -13.80 5.85
CA VAL A 592 3.69 -12.70 6.83
C VAL A 592 4.10 -11.43 6.09
N GLN A 593 3.47 -10.31 6.43
CA GLN A 593 3.70 -9.03 5.76
C GLN A 593 3.91 -7.93 6.80
N GLY A 594 4.78 -6.97 6.48
CA GLY A 594 5.17 -5.90 7.40
C GLY A 594 3.99 -5.11 7.99
N ARG A 595 2.92 -4.90 7.19
CA ARG A 595 1.74 -4.14 7.62
C ARG A 595 0.98 -4.76 8.80
N TYR A 596 1.09 -6.08 9.03
CA TYR A 596 0.46 -6.74 10.17
C TYR A 596 1.06 -6.29 11.51
N PHE A 597 2.24 -5.66 11.47
CA PHE A 597 2.92 -5.18 12.67
C PHE A 597 2.53 -3.76 13.11
N LEU A 598 1.85 -2.99 12.25
CA LEU A 598 1.45 -1.60 12.52
C LEU A 598 0.51 -1.45 13.72
N PRO A 599 -0.51 -2.32 13.93
CA PRO A 599 -1.38 -2.22 15.10
C PRO A 599 -0.65 -2.36 16.44
N LEU A 600 0.53 -2.99 16.44
CA LEU A 600 1.32 -3.21 17.65
C LEU A 600 2.17 -2.01 18.04
N LEU A 601 2.52 -1.13 17.10
CA LEU A 601 3.52 -0.09 17.33
C LEU A 601 3.14 0.86 18.46
N PHE A 602 1.89 1.33 18.49
CA PHE A 602 1.46 2.27 19.53
C PHE A 602 1.54 1.69 20.95
N PRO A 603 0.92 0.54 21.28
CA PRO A 603 1.07 -0.05 22.61
C PRO A 603 2.52 -0.47 22.92
N LEU A 604 3.24 -1.05 21.94
CA LEU A 604 4.62 -1.50 22.13
C LEU A 604 5.56 -0.34 22.47
N ILE A 605 5.50 0.77 21.73
CA ILE A 605 6.37 1.93 21.96
C ILE A 605 6.08 2.56 23.32
N LEU A 606 4.82 2.63 23.75
CA LEU A 606 4.47 3.10 25.10
C LEU A 606 5.04 2.18 26.19
N ALA A 607 5.08 0.87 25.96
CA ALA A 607 5.70 -0.07 26.89
C ALA A 607 7.23 0.15 27.00
N LEU A 608 7.89 0.29 25.84
CA LEU A 608 9.34 0.41 25.72
C LEU A 608 9.90 1.79 26.11
N LYS A 609 9.14 2.87 25.95
CA LYS A 609 9.67 4.23 26.15
C LYS A 609 10.18 4.40 27.60
N PRO A 610 11.48 4.67 27.82
CA PRO A 610 12.04 4.81 29.17
C PRO A 610 11.55 6.09 29.87
N LYS A 611 11.67 6.13 31.20
CA LYS A 611 11.12 7.19 32.07
C LYS A 611 11.67 8.60 31.81
N ARG A 612 12.81 8.72 31.13
CA ARG A 612 13.50 9.98 30.81
C ARG A 612 14.31 9.75 29.54
N PHE A 613 13.80 10.17 28.40
CA PHE A 613 14.67 10.79 27.39
C PHE A 613 14.66 12.29 27.66
N ALA A 614 15.71 12.99 27.24
CA ALA A 614 15.94 14.42 27.47
C ALA A 614 14.68 15.26 27.20
N GLU A 615 14.52 16.39 27.91
CA GLU A 615 13.42 17.35 27.69
C GLU A 615 13.28 17.64 26.18
N GLY A 616 12.33 16.95 25.55
CA GLY A 616 11.96 17.16 24.17
C GLY A 616 11.20 18.47 24.06
N ALA A 617 11.24 19.09 22.89
CA ALA A 617 10.45 20.29 22.67
C ALA A 617 8.95 19.96 22.82
N GLY A 618 8.27 20.61 23.77
CA GLY A 618 6.81 20.54 23.88
C GLY A 618 6.14 21.11 22.63
N GLY A 619 5.10 20.44 22.13
CA GLY A 619 4.30 20.92 21.00
C GLY A 619 4.41 20.04 19.74
N THR A 620 3.88 20.57 18.63
CA THR A 620 3.84 19.86 17.34
C THR A 620 5.22 19.89 16.66
N PRO A 621 5.81 18.73 16.31
CA PRO A 621 7.13 18.64 15.69
C PRO A 621 7.04 18.95 14.19
N TRP A 622 6.78 20.22 13.86
CA TRP A 622 6.52 20.69 12.50
C TRP A 622 7.58 20.25 11.48
N GLY A 623 8.86 20.16 11.88
CA GLY A 623 9.92 19.67 11.00
C GLY A 623 9.78 18.19 10.62
N LEU A 624 9.44 17.33 11.59
CA LEU A 624 9.19 15.91 11.34
C LEU A 624 7.93 15.70 10.51
N PHE A 625 6.88 16.48 10.77
CA PHE A 625 5.64 16.40 10.00
C PHE A 625 5.84 16.82 8.54
N LEU A 626 6.61 17.89 8.31
CA LEU A 626 6.94 18.30 6.95
C LEU A 626 7.79 17.25 6.23
N GLY A 627 8.77 16.66 6.92
CA GLY A 627 9.60 15.57 6.38
C GLY A 627 8.76 14.36 6.00
N ALA A 628 7.88 13.90 6.90
CA ALA A 628 6.99 12.76 6.66
C ALA A 628 6.08 13.02 5.46
N TRP A 629 5.41 14.17 5.43
CA TRP A 629 4.52 14.52 4.33
C TRP A 629 5.26 14.67 2.99
N SER A 630 6.50 15.16 3.01
CA SER A 630 7.33 15.24 1.80
C SER A 630 7.71 13.86 1.28
N ILE A 631 8.03 12.92 2.18
CA ILE A 631 8.25 11.51 1.83
C ILE A 631 6.97 10.92 1.25
N ASP A 632 5.83 11.09 1.90
CA ASP A 632 4.54 10.58 1.44
C ASP A 632 4.19 11.10 0.04
N LEU A 633 4.49 12.37 -0.25
CA LEU A 633 4.29 12.95 -1.59
C LEU A 633 5.22 12.33 -2.63
N CYS A 634 6.48 12.07 -2.30
CA CYS A 634 7.41 11.36 -3.18
C CYS A 634 6.95 9.92 -3.45
N VAL A 635 6.46 9.22 -2.43
CA VAL A 635 5.89 7.88 -2.56
C VAL A 635 4.65 7.90 -3.46
N TYR A 636 3.75 8.88 -3.26
CA TYR A 636 2.62 9.12 -4.15
C TYR A 636 3.05 9.38 -5.59
N ALA A 637 4.11 10.19 -5.81
CA ALA A 637 4.63 10.44 -7.15
C ALA A 637 5.08 9.14 -7.83
N THR A 638 5.77 8.24 -7.10
CA THR A 638 6.12 6.90 -7.61
C THR A 638 4.87 6.12 -8.01
N LEU A 639 3.86 6.05 -7.14
CA LEU A 639 2.61 5.35 -7.43
C LEU A 639 1.87 5.93 -8.65
N PHE A 640 1.81 7.25 -8.75
CA PHE A 640 1.14 7.95 -9.82
C PHE A 640 1.81 7.70 -11.18
N VAL A 641 3.14 7.77 -11.22
CA VAL A 641 3.94 7.46 -12.42
C VAL A 641 3.69 6.01 -12.85
N GLN A 642 3.75 5.06 -11.90
CA GLN A 642 3.50 3.64 -12.18
C GLN A 642 2.08 3.38 -12.67
N ALA A 643 1.07 4.04 -12.11
CA ALA A 643 -0.31 3.88 -12.54
C ALA A 643 -0.62 4.50 -13.92
N LEU A 644 0.24 5.39 -14.41
CA LEU A 644 0.18 5.91 -15.78
C LEU A 644 0.90 5.00 -16.79
N CYS A 645 1.78 4.11 -16.32
CA CYS A 645 2.34 3.03 -17.12
C CYS A 645 1.27 1.94 -17.28
N ARG A 646 0.86 1.65 -18.52
CA ARG A 646 0.08 0.44 -18.79
C ARG A 646 1.05 -0.70 -19.10
N PHE A 647 1.04 -1.74 -18.28
CA PHE A 647 1.70 -2.99 -18.60
C PHE A 647 0.64 -3.91 -19.23
N ALA A 648 0.89 -4.36 -20.47
CA ALA A 648 -0.09 -5.12 -21.25
C ALA A 648 -0.20 -6.58 -20.80
#